data_AF-A0A350EUE6-F1
#
_entry.id   AF-A0A350EUE6-F1
#
_cell.length_a   1.000
_cell.length_b   1.000
_cell.length_c   1.000
_cell.angle_alpha   90.00
_cell.angle_beta   90.00
_cell.angle_gamma   90.00
#
_symmetry.space_group_name_H-M   'P 1'
#
loop_
_entity.id
_entity.type
_entity.pdbx_description
1 polymer ?
#
loop_
_entity_poly.entity_id
_entity_poly.type
_entity_poly.pdbx_seq_one_letter_code
_entity_poly.pdbx_strand_id
1 'polypeptide(L)'
;DDYYFKLQGYHEFRDVNGTRMGADINSRGAWPMTTGAGVTLAVADTGVQGTHPELSDRLAAGQQHNFATGADDGSPAQLNASWVHGTSVAGLAVAEGRNSVGMIGVAPGAKLASWVIFDSNLMRVGEDKLMDLYPRNSDVVWVQNHSWGKGNVEELGGPGLLERAGIEDAAANGRGGKGVIMVRSGGNYRIEGRNANDDFYSSDPRVIAVAAVNNAGRATSYSNPGASLLVSAPGGEATGPAPFIFTLDFLGADGATPFRIWLPGEQAQTLDLWNYRWDLNPFAGTSASAPLVSGVCALMLSVNPSLTVRDVQHILALAARHLDLEDPDLHANGAGFLVSHNQGFGVVDAGHAVRLAQGWVNRPPAVWVTNTVTVNQPVADDSLRVQVTDAGGLITTALIRALPGLGPHADEPTPLFGILDVGLANSPITQDLTGRAALIERGGADFSVKIRHAAAAGAGIAVIYNNSSGSAGCPGGEQLCPMGGTDFTTIPAVFVRQSDGQLIKNLLTQDPGSRARITQTKLVTPIQVADSLLLEHVGVRLKTDHPLRGDLRITLTSPMGTRSVLQRYNADLSPGPVDWTYFSTHHFHEASVGIWNVEVSDQGVGNVGSVLEASLLLRGVPIADSDKDGLADEWETNNFLGLSEGPAGDPDGDGYSNSREQLAATNPKIAEVPFRMEPALWNPRLVRLSWPGVAGADYEVLKGTEVTGVQTVTNVVGTFPETVWFTTHTNLQREFFQVRRVP
;
A
#
# COMPACT_ATOMS: atom_id res chain seq x y z
N ASP A 1 22.93 0.81 19.24
CA ASP A 1 23.47 1.42 20.48
C ASP A 1 23.03 2.87 20.60
N ASP A 2 22.47 3.42 19.52
CA ASP A 2 21.71 4.68 19.47
C ASP A 2 20.62 4.75 20.54
N TYR A 3 20.55 5.87 21.24
CA TYR A 3 19.74 6.04 22.46
C TYR A 3 18.24 5.85 22.24
N TYR A 4 17.75 6.28 21.09
CA TYR A 4 16.33 6.29 20.75
C TYR A 4 15.93 5.17 19.81
N PHE A 5 16.82 4.21 19.51
CA PHE A 5 16.48 3.06 18.66
C PHE A 5 15.23 2.31 19.14
N LYS A 6 15.03 2.22 20.47
CA LYS A 6 13.84 1.60 21.09
C LYS A 6 12.51 2.29 20.73
N LEU A 7 12.55 3.54 20.26
CA LEU A 7 11.38 4.32 19.84
C LEU A 7 11.09 4.14 18.33
N GLN A 8 11.99 3.49 17.58
CA GLN A 8 11.89 3.28 16.15
C GLN A 8 11.29 1.90 15.82
N GLY A 9 10.07 1.64 16.33
CA GLY A 9 9.39 0.35 16.18
C GLY A 9 9.28 -0.11 14.72
N TYR A 10 9.19 0.82 13.77
CA TYR A 10 9.13 0.54 12.34
C TYR A 10 10.33 -0.26 11.79
N HIS A 11 11.50 -0.28 12.45
CA HIS A 11 12.62 -1.13 12.02
C HIS A 11 12.42 -2.61 12.33
N GLU A 12 11.92 -2.94 13.53
CA GLU A 12 11.58 -4.30 13.99
C GLU A 12 10.76 -4.18 15.29
N PHE A 13 9.43 -4.24 15.21
CA PHE A 13 8.62 -3.89 16.38
C PHE A 13 8.39 -5.09 17.28
N ARG A 14 9.09 -5.12 18.42
CA ARG A 14 9.08 -6.23 19.37
C ARG A 14 8.94 -5.76 20.81
N ASP A 15 8.34 -6.59 21.66
CA ASP A 15 8.30 -6.40 23.11
C ASP A 15 9.63 -6.80 23.78
N VAL A 16 9.68 -6.73 25.12
CA VAL A 16 10.87 -7.10 25.91
C VAL A 16 11.27 -8.58 25.82
N ASN A 17 10.38 -9.44 25.32
CA ASN A 17 10.59 -10.87 25.12
C ASN A 17 10.82 -11.24 23.65
N GLY A 18 10.77 -10.27 22.73
CA GLY A 18 10.91 -10.53 21.30
C GLY A 18 9.60 -10.91 20.60
N THR A 19 8.44 -10.72 21.24
CA THR A 19 7.14 -10.91 20.60
C THR A 19 6.86 -9.74 19.66
N ARG A 20 6.36 -10.02 18.46
CA ARG A 20 5.94 -8.98 17.52
C ARG A 20 4.79 -8.13 18.07
N MET A 21 4.99 -6.82 18.10
CA MET A 21 4.01 -5.85 18.61
C MET A 21 3.23 -5.13 17.51
N GLY A 22 3.69 -5.23 16.26
CA GLY A 22 3.02 -4.56 15.14
C GLY A 22 3.78 -4.58 13.83
N ALA A 23 3.38 -3.68 12.94
CA ALA A 23 3.96 -3.50 11.63
C ALA A 23 5.40 -2.95 11.70
N ASP A 24 6.28 -3.56 10.91
CA ASP A 24 7.68 -3.19 10.79
C ASP A 24 8.19 -3.62 9.39
N ILE A 25 9.28 -2.99 8.96
CA ILE A 25 9.93 -3.29 7.69
C ILE A 25 11.13 -4.24 7.82
N ASN A 26 11.34 -4.86 8.98
CA ASN A 26 12.43 -5.81 9.24
C ASN A 26 13.83 -5.32 8.80
N SER A 27 14.18 -4.05 9.06
CA SER A 27 15.50 -3.49 8.69
C SER A 27 16.66 -4.26 9.32
N ARG A 28 16.45 -4.80 10.53
CA ARG A 28 17.44 -5.65 11.22
C ARG A 28 17.72 -6.97 10.50
N GLY A 29 16.78 -7.46 9.69
CA GLY A 29 17.03 -8.59 8.79
C GLY A 29 18.01 -8.24 7.68
N ALA A 30 18.05 -6.99 7.22
CA ALA A 30 18.92 -6.54 6.13
C ALA A 30 20.34 -6.14 6.58
N TRP A 31 20.46 -5.52 7.76
CA TRP A 31 21.71 -4.91 8.22
C TRP A 31 22.93 -5.83 8.41
N PRO A 32 22.80 -7.14 8.66
CA PRO A 32 23.92 -8.07 8.60
C PRO A 32 24.49 -8.24 7.17
N MET A 33 23.66 -8.04 6.14
CA MET A 33 24.06 -8.16 4.74
C MET A 33 24.55 -6.83 4.17
N THR A 34 23.88 -5.71 4.50
CA THR A 34 24.25 -4.38 4.01
C THR A 34 23.65 -3.25 4.84
N THR A 35 24.30 -2.09 4.81
CA THR A 35 23.79 -0.82 5.35
C THR A 35 23.48 0.22 4.28
N GLY A 36 23.58 -0.12 2.98
CA GLY A 36 23.30 0.82 1.89
C GLY A 36 24.51 1.59 1.36
N ALA A 37 25.73 1.20 1.77
CA ALA A 37 26.97 1.85 1.36
C ALA A 37 27.14 1.84 -0.18
N GLY A 38 27.64 2.96 -0.73
CA GLY A 38 27.86 3.13 -2.16
C GLY A 38 26.64 3.66 -2.94
N VAL A 39 25.50 3.84 -2.28
CA VAL A 39 24.29 4.43 -2.89
C VAL A 39 24.11 5.86 -2.40
N THR A 40 23.79 6.79 -3.31
CA THR A 40 23.32 8.13 -2.95
C THR A 40 21.81 8.23 -3.16
N LEU A 41 21.10 8.66 -2.13
CA LEU A 41 19.66 8.89 -2.10
C LEU A 41 19.39 10.40 -2.02
N ALA A 42 18.57 10.92 -2.92
CA ALA A 42 18.07 12.29 -2.85
C ALA A 42 16.75 12.39 -2.08
N VAL A 43 16.63 13.42 -1.24
CA VAL A 43 15.37 13.86 -0.64
C VAL A 43 14.97 15.17 -1.33
N ALA A 44 13.98 15.10 -2.22
CA ALA A 44 13.43 16.24 -2.95
C ALA A 44 12.25 16.83 -2.16
N ASP A 45 12.51 17.87 -1.36
CA ASP A 45 11.60 18.36 -0.33
C ASP A 45 11.85 19.85 -0.01
N THR A 46 11.52 20.30 1.20
CA THR A 46 11.74 21.68 1.70
C THR A 46 13.20 22.01 2.01
N GLY A 47 14.12 21.05 1.81
CA GLY A 47 15.52 21.12 2.25
C GLY A 47 15.76 20.34 3.54
N VAL A 48 17.04 20.06 3.81
CA VAL A 48 17.49 19.27 4.98
C VAL A 48 18.47 20.10 5.79
N GLN A 49 18.32 20.10 7.12
CA GLN A 49 19.30 20.69 8.01
C GLN A 49 20.56 19.82 8.05
N GLY A 50 21.46 20.01 7.08
CA GLY A 50 22.68 19.22 6.93
C GLY A 50 23.65 19.31 8.12
N THR A 51 23.51 20.32 8.98
CA THR A 51 24.27 20.44 10.24
C THR A 51 23.77 19.52 11.35
N HIS A 52 22.65 18.80 11.15
CA HIS A 52 22.17 17.83 12.11
C HIS A 52 23.23 16.71 12.28
N PRO A 53 23.67 16.38 13.52
CA PRO A 53 24.75 15.41 13.75
C PRO A 53 24.52 14.08 13.03
N GLU A 54 23.28 13.57 13.08
CA GLU A 54 22.85 12.32 12.45
C GLU A 54 22.84 12.33 10.91
N LEU A 55 23.03 13.50 10.27
CA LEU A 55 23.01 13.67 8.80
C LEU A 55 24.30 14.28 8.24
N SER A 56 25.08 14.97 9.05
CA SER A 56 26.27 15.72 8.60
C SER A 56 27.27 14.84 7.84
N ASP A 57 27.59 13.66 8.36
CA ASP A 57 28.46 12.69 7.71
C ASP A 57 27.77 11.86 6.62
N ARG A 58 26.48 12.08 6.38
CA ARG A 58 25.71 11.45 5.30
C ARG A 58 25.66 12.30 4.04
N LEU A 59 25.86 13.61 4.13
CA LEU A 59 25.82 14.49 2.96
C LEU A 59 26.80 14.01 1.86
N ALA A 60 26.27 13.77 0.66
CA ALA A 60 27.05 13.47 -0.52
C ALA A 60 27.74 14.74 -1.03
N ALA A 61 29.06 14.70 -1.18
CA ALA A 61 29.83 15.86 -1.62
C ALA A 61 29.36 16.37 -3.01
N GLY A 62 29.02 17.65 -3.10
CA GLY A 62 28.63 18.31 -4.34
C GLY A 62 27.27 17.90 -4.91
N GLN A 63 26.42 17.18 -4.15
CA GLN A 63 25.13 16.70 -4.66
C GLN A 63 23.92 17.54 -4.20
N GLN A 64 24.16 18.60 -3.43
CA GLN A 64 23.10 19.42 -2.85
C GLN A 64 22.65 20.46 -3.87
N HIS A 65 21.35 20.70 -3.97
CA HIS A 65 20.84 21.63 -4.95
C HIS A 65 19.50 22.23 -4.57
N ASN A 66 19.35 23.52 -4.85
CA ASN A 66 18.16 24.28 -4.60
C ASN A 66 17.55 24.69 -5.93
N PHE A 67 16.50 23.97 -6.34
CA PHE A 67 15.84 24.20 -7.63
C PHE A 67 15.06 25.51 -7.67
N ALA A 68 14.72 26.08 -6.50
CA ALA A 68 14.04 27.37 -6.43
C ALA A 68 15.00 28.54 -6.69
N THR A 69 16.26 28.45 -6.26
CA THR A 69 17.26 29.52 -6.39
C THR A 69 18.33 29.25 -7.46
N GLY A 70 18.51 27.99 -7.86
CA GLY A 70 19.60 27.50 -8.70
C GLY A 70 20.94 27.32 -7.97
N ALA A 71 20.98 27.45 -6.64
CA ALA A 71 22.20 27.33 -5.85
C ALA A 71 22.57 25.88 -5.54
N ASP A 72 23.86 25.59 -5.36
CA ASP A 72 24.36 24.30 -4.89
C ASP A 72 24.29 24.20 -3.35
N ASP A 73 23.10 24.45 -2.81
CA ASP A 73 22.75 24.28 -1.40
C ASP A 73 21.54 23.35 -1.25
N GLY A 74 21.46 22.64 -0.11
CA GLY A 74 20.32 21.78 0.24
C GLY A 74 19.63 22.22 1.53
N SER A 75 19.96 23.41 2.03
CA SER A 75 19.46 23.88 3.31
C SER A 75 18.01 24.36 3.18
N PRO A 76 17.16 24.15 4.20
CA PRO A 76 15.84 24.73 4.22
C PRO A 76 15.93 26.26 4.20
N ALA A 77 14.97 26.93 3.55
CA ALA A 77 14.99 28.39 3.47
C ALA A 77 14.79 29.07 4.83
N GLN A 78 14.11 28.39 5.77
CA GLN A 78 13.92 28.84 7.14
C GLN A 78 14.03 27.65 8.12
N LEU A 79 14.41 27.94 9.37
CA LEU A 79 14.46 26.96 10.46
C LEU A 79 13.23 27.18 11.37
N ASN A 80 12.10 26.57 11.00
CA ASN A 80 10.88 26.51 11.81
C ASN A 80 10.06 25.25 11.46
N ALA A 81 9.03 24.96 12.25
CA ALA A 81 8.16 23.78 12.11
C ALA A 81 7.58 23.54 10.69
N SER A 82 7.39 24.58 9.87
CA SER A 82 6.84 24.44 8.52
C SER A 82 7.86 23.91 7.50
N TRP A 83 9.16 23.96 7.83
CA TRP A 83 10.26 23.63 6.93
C TRP A 83 10.98 22.33 7.30
N VAL A 84 10.62 21.72 8.44
CA VAL A 84 11.27 20.52 8.99
C VAL A 84 11.09 19.27 8.13
N HIS A 85 10.08 19.25 7.26
CA HIS A 85 9.60 18.05 6.58
C HIS A 85 10.74 17.26 5.92
N GLY A 86 11.59 17.91 5.13
CA GLY A 86 12.73 17.27 4.49
C GLY A 86 13.74 16.63 5.46
N THR A 87 14.03 17.26 6.61
CA THR A 87 14.90 16.68 7.65
C THR A 87 14.28 15.44 8.29
N SER A 88 12.98 15.47 8.59
CA SER A 88 12.24 14.32 9.12
C SER A 88 12.21 13.15 8.14
N VAL A 89 12.03 13.43 6.86
CA VAL A 89 12.08 12.43 5.76
C VAL A 89 13.49 11.84 5.62
N ALA A 90 14.53 12.68 5.60
CA ALA A 90 15.92 12.23 5.51
C ALA A 90 16.34 11.35 6.69
N GLY A 91 15.90 11.69 7.91
CA GLY A 91 16.16 10.92 9.11
C GLY A 91 15.72 9.46 9.01
N LEU A 92 14.51 9.22 8.48
CA LEU A 92 13.97 7.87 8.29
C LEU A 92 14.79 7.06 7.29
N ALA A 93 15.25 7.70 6.20
CA ALA A 93 15.95 6.99 5.13
C ALA A 93 17.41 6.69 5.49
N VAL A 94 18.16 7.69 5.99
CA VAL A 94 19.63 7.67 5.95
C VAL A 94 20.32 8.20 7.21
N ALA A 95 19.62 8.43 8.33
CA ALA A 95 20.30 8.79 9.58
C ALA A 95 21.44 7.80 9.91
N GLU A 96 22.57 8.32 10.34
CA GLU A 96 23.83 7.58 10.46
C GLU A 96 23.71 6.34 11.36
N GLY A 97 23.23 6.51 12.59
CA GLY A 97 23.18 5.50 13.63
C GLY A 97 24.47 4.71 13.86
N ARG A 98 24.41 3.75 14.79
CA ARG A 98 25.56 3.00 15.31
C ARG A 98 26.71 3.88 15.81
N ASN A 99 26.37 5.10 16.24
CA ASN A 99 27.31 6.12 16.69
C ASN A 99 27.09 6.46 18.18
N SER A 100 26.24 5.66 18.87
CA SER A 100 25.80 5.92 20.25
C SER A 100 25.10 7.27 20.42
N VAL A 101 24.50 7.82 19.36
CA VAL A 101 23.72 9.07 19.36
C VAL A 101 22.35 8.76 18.78
N GLY A 102 21.32 9.47 19.25
CA GLY A 102 20.09 9.61 18.48
C GLY A 102 19.41 8.33 18.02
N MET A 103 19.30 8.18 16.70
CA MET A 103 18.51 7.20 15.97
C MET A 103 19.30 6.59 14.80
N ILE A 104 18.67 5.70 14.03
CA ILE A 104 19.27 5.14 12.82
C ILE A 104 18.30 5.21 11.65
N GLY A 105 18.80 5.46 10.44
CA GLY A 105 18.00 5.37 9.22
C GLY A 105 17.84 3.92 8.75
N VAL A 106 17.00 3.69 7.75
CA VAL A 106 16.89 2.36 7.13
C VAL A 106 18.18 1.96 6.41
N ALA A 107 18.80 2.89 5.69
CA ALA A 107 20.06 2.72 4.96
C ALA A 107 21.16 3.64 5.54
N PRO A 108 21.68 3.33 6.75
CA PRO A 108 22.61 4.21 7.48
C PRO A 108 23.96 4.41 6.79
N GLY A 109 24.33 3.52 5.86
CA GLY A 109 25.54 3.60 5.06
C GLY A 109 25.39 4.36 3.73
N ALA A 110 24.15 4.67 3.32
CA ALA A 110 23.91 5.46 2.11
C ALA A 110 24.28 6.94 2.30
N LYS A 111 24.55 7.64 1.20
CA LYS A 111 24.77 9.09 1.20
C LYS A 111 23.51 9.86 0.84
N LEU A 112 23.41 11.10 1.31
CA LEU A 112 22.26 11.99 1.17
C LEU A 112 22.56 13.12 0.18
N ALA A 113 21.71 13.24 -0.84
CA ALA A 113 21.55 14.47 -1.61
C ALA A 113 20.32 15.23 -1.10
N SER A 114 20.46 16.48 -0.68
CA SER A 114 19.33 17.30 -0.25
C SER A 114 18.95 18.25 -1.38
N TRP A 115 17.73 18.10 -1.87
CA TRP A 115 17.19 18.82 -3.01
C TRP A 115 16.00 19.68 -2.59
N VAL A 116 16.14 21.01 -2.69
CA VAL A 116 15.07 21.96 -2.33
C VAL A 116 14.18 22.21 -3.55
N ILE A 117 12.90 21.88 -3.44
CA ILE A 117 11.92 22.04 -4.54
C ILE A 117 10.78 23.01 -4.22
N PHE A 118 10.83 23.65 -3.05
CA PHE A 118 9.87 24.65 -2.62
C PHE A 118 10.57 26.01 -2.46
N ASP A 119 9.95 27.06 -2.98
CA ASP A 119 10.42 28.44 -2.81
C ASP A 119 10.20 28.93 -1.37
N SER A 120 10.65 30.15 -1.05
CA SER A 120 10.53 30.74 0.30
C SER A 120 9.08 30.89 0.82
N ASN A 121 8.07 30.69 -0.03
CA ASN A 121 6.65 30.72 0.32
C ASN A 121 6.05 29.30 0.42
N LEU A 122 6.89 28.25 0.42
CA LEU A 122 6.49 26.84 0.37
C LEU A 122 5.71 26.49 -0.90
N MET A 123 5.93 27.22 -1.98
CA MET A 123 5.34 26.92 -3.29
C MET A 123 6.31 26.04 -4.07
N ARG A 124 5.80 24.92 -4.58
CA ARG A 124 6.57 24.00 -5.42
C ARG A 124 7.08 24.73 -6.67
N VAL A 125 8.33 24.48 -7.05
CA VAL A 125 8.92 25.03 -8.28
C VAL A 125 8.15 24.57 -9.54
N GLY A 126 8.33 25.33 -10.63
CA GLY A 126 7.70 25.07 -11.92
C GLY A 126 8.22 23.82 -12.63
N GLU A 127 7.50 23.41 -13.68
CA GLU A 127 7.82 22.19 -14.46
C GLU A 127 9.19 22.24 -15.15
N ASP A 128 9.70 23.43 -15.48
CA ASP A 128 11.03 23.63 -16.06
C ASP A 128 12.15 23.21 -15.10
N LYS A 129 11.96 23.48 -13.80
CA LYS A 129 12.90 23.09 -12.74
C LYS A 129 12.79 21.62 -12.39
N LEU A 130 11.58 21.08 -12.38
CA LEU A 130 11.35 19.67 -12.09
C LEU A 130 11.83 18.77 -13.24
N MET A 131 11.74 19.23 -14.49
CA MET A 131 12.36 18.55 -15.62
C MET A 131 13.87 18.33 -15.40
N ASP A 132 14.60 19.33 -14.88
CA ASP A 132 16.02 19.21 -14.56
C ASP A 132 16.27 18.29 -13.35
N LEU A 133 15.36 18.31 -12.37
CA LEU A 133 15.50 17.55 -11.13
C LEU A 133 15.64 16.05 -11.34
N TYR A 134 14.72 15.45 -12.10
CA TYR A 134 14.64 14.00 -12.19
C TYR A 134 15.92 13.35 -12.75
N PRO A 135 16.53 13.81 -13.86
CA PRO A 135 17.76 13.22 -14.39
C PRO A 135 19.04 13.73 -13.70
N ARG A 136 18.94 14.73 -12.81
CA ARG A 136 20.09 15.40 -12.19
C ARG A 136 21.03 14.41 -11.52
N ASN A 137 22.29 14.42 -11.96
CA ASN A 137 23.37 13.57 -11.44
C ASN A 137 22.95 12.11 -11.30
N SER A 138 22.14 11.59 -12.24
CA SER A 138 21.58 10.24 -12.20
C SER A 138 22.61 9.12 -12.36
N ASP A 139 23.88 9.45 -12.60
CA ASP A 139 25.05 8.59 -12.49
C ASP A 139 25.51 8.38 -11.03
N VAL A 140 25.20 9.32 -10.14
CA VAL A 140 25.55 9.30 -8.70
C VAL A 140 24.33 9.11 -7.79
N VAL A 141 23.24 9.83 -8.05
CA VAL A 141 21.98 9.78 -7.29
C VAL A 141 21.09 8.71 -7.88
N TRP A 142 20.96 7.60 -7.14
CA TRP A 142 20.31 6.40 -7.66
C TRP A 142 18.89 6.19 -7.15
N VAL A 143 18.56 6.79 -6.01
CA VAL A 143 17.23 6.75 -5.40
C VAL A 143 16.77 8.18 -5.14
N GLN A 144 15.51 8.49 -5.45
CA GLN A 144 14.88 9.77 -5.16
C GLN A 144 13.63 9.56 -4.32
N ASN A 145 13.57 10.21 -3.17
CA ASN A 145 12.39 10.27 -2.33
C ASN A 145 11.59 11.55 -2.66
N HIS A 146 10.29 11.36 -2.90
CA HIS A 146 9.36 12.43 -3.18
C HIS A 146 8.12 12.31 -2.28
N SER A 147 8.27 12.84 -1.06
CA SER A 147 7.22 12.80 -0.03
C SER A 147 6.27 13.99 -0.11
N TRP A 148 5.83 14.32 -1.32
CA TRP A 148 4.96 15.44 -1.67
C TRP A 148 4.00 15.03 -2.81
N GLY A 149 2.88 15.74 -2.91
CA GLY A 149 1.86 15.50 -3.93
C GLY A 149 0.96 16.73 -4.09
N LYS A 150 -0.16 16.58 -4.79
CA LYS A 150 -1.13 17.68 -4.97
C LYS A 150 -2.12 17.78 -3.80
N GLY A 151 -2.46 19.02 -3.42
CA GLY A 151 -3.31 19.33 -2.28
C GLY A 151 -4.82 19.43 -2.57
N ASN A 152 -5.26 19.45 -3.83
CA ASN A 152 -6.67 19.64 -4.24
C ASN A 152 -7.29 18.35 -4.83
N VAL A 153 -8.63 18.25 -4.76
CA VAL A 153 -9.43 17.11 -5.25
C VAL A 153 -9.71 17.14 -6.76
N GLU A 154 -9.46 18.27 -7.42
CA GLU A 154 -9.99 18.57 -8.76
C GLU A 154 -9.13 18.03 -9.92
N GLU A 155 -7.95 17.47 -9.68
CA GLU A 155 -6.96 17.31 -10.74
C GLU A 155 -6.49 15.87 -10.97
N LEU A 156 -7.15 15.18 -11.92
CA LEU A 156 -6.46 14.34 -12.92
C LEU A 156 -5.51 15.19 -13.81
N GLY A 157 -4.75 16.09 -13.18
CA GLY A 157 -3.79 16.98 -13.79
C GLY A 157 -2.41 16.43 -13.50
N GLY A 158 -1.78 15.85 -14.51
CA GLY A 158 -0.41 15.36 -14.40
C GLY A 158 0.65 16.46 -14.53
N PRO A 159 1.93 16.11 -14.39
CA PRO A 159 3.04 16.94 -14.81
C PRO A 159 2.84 17.34 -16.28
N GLY A 160 3.21 18.58 -16.59
CA GLY A 160 3.25 19.06 -17.96
C GLY A 160 4.31 18.31 -18.79
N LEU A 161 4.38 18.61 -20.08
CA LEU A 161 5.24 17.86 -21.01
C LEU A 161 6.72 17.91 -20.62
N LEU A 162 7.20 19.03 -20.07
CA LEU A 162 8.59 19.18 -19.64
C LEU A 162 8.89 18.26 -18.46
N GLU A 163 8.06 18.33 -17.42
CA GLU A 163 8.25 17.50 -16.23
C GLU A 163 8.14 16.00 -16.57
N ARG A 164 7.22 15.59 -17.45
CA ARG A 164 7.11 14.21 -17.95
C ARG A 164 8.37 13.74 -18.70
N ALA A 165 9.01 14.63 -19.45
CA ALA A 165 10.26 14.32 -20.16
C ALA A 165 11.41 14.08 -19.17
N GLY A 166 11.49 14.87 -18.09
CA GLY A 166 12.47 14.64 -17.03
C GLY A 166 12.28 13.28 -16.33
N ILE A 167 11.04 12.92 -15.99
CA ILE A 167 10.72 11.60 -15.41
C ILE A 167 11.11 10.48 -16.37
N GLU A 168 10.82 10.62 -17.67
CA GLU A 168 11.21 9.62 -18.68
C GLU A 168 12.73 9.48 -18.78
N ASP A 169 13.47 10.58 -18.84
CA ASP A 169 14.92 10.55 -18.93
C ASP A 169 15.55 9.89 -17.71
N ALA A 170 15.07 10.22 -16.50
CA ALA A 170 15.53 9.59 -15.26
C ALA A 170 15.25 8.09 -15.23
N ALA A 171 14.06 7.66 -15.65
CA ALA A 171 13.65 6.26 -15.65
C ALA A 171 14.32 5.43 -16.76
N ALA A 172 14.57 6.02 -17.94
CA ALA A 172 15.11 5.32 -19.09
C ALA A 172 16.64 5.36 -19.14
N ASN A 173 17.25 6.51 -18.85
CA ASN A 173 18.68 6.76 -19.08
C ASN A 173 19.51 6.84 -17.80
N GLY A 174 18.87 7.15 -16.66
CA GLY A 174 19.53 7.21 -15.36
C GLY A 174 20.29 5.92 -15.00
N ARG A 175 21.35 6.04 -14.19
CA ARG A 175 22.19 4.91 -13.77
C ARG A 175 22.77 4.07 -14.93
N GLY A 176 23.03 4.73 -16.07
CA GLY A 176 23.52 4.08 -17.29
C GLY A 176 22.48 3.14 -17.91
N GLY A 177 21.23 3.60 -18.03
CA GLY A 177 20.13 2.84 -18.64
C GLY A 177 19.36 1.91 -17.68
N LYS A 178 19.69 1.90 -16.38
CA LYS A 178 18.98 1.10 -15.36
C LYS A 178 17.77 1.83 -14.78
N GLY A 179 17.75 3.15 -14.92
CA GLY A 179 16.75 4.05 -14.38
C GLY A 179 16.98 4.40 -12.91
N VAL A 180 16.71 5.66 -12.57
CA VAL A 180 16.66 6.17 -11.19
C VAL A 180 15.42 5.59 -10.48
N ILE A 181 15.61 5.11 -9.26
CA ILE A 181 14.50 4.60 -8.44
C ILE A 181 13.76 5.77 -7.79
N MET A 182 12.58 6.11 -8.30
CA MET A 182 11.74 7.20 -7.77
C MET A 182 10.67 6.62 -6.84
N VAL A 183 10.67 7.04 -5.57
CA VAL A 183 9.72 6.59 -4.55
C VAL A 183 8.78 7.72 -4.17
N ARG A 184 7.47 7.45 -4.20
CA ARG A 184 6.39 8.42 -4.05
C ARG A 184 5.45 8.05 -2.92
N SER A 185 5.02 9.04 -2.14
CA SER A 185 3.95 8.86 -1.17
C SER A 185 2.59 8.66 -1.86
N GLY A 186 1.75 7.77 -1.34
CA GLY A 186 0.42 7.46 -1.89
C GLY A 186 -0.67 8.50 -1.62
N GLY A 187 -0.44 9.47 -0.73
CA GLY A 187 -1.38 10.55 -0.39
C GLY A 187 -2.10 10.35 0.95
N ASN A 188 -2.63 11.46 1.51
CA ASN A 188 -3.10 11.55 2.91
C ASN A 188 -4.55 12.03 3.07
N TYR A 189 -5.41 11.78 2.09
CA TYR A 189 -6.75 12.36 1.99
C TYR A 189 -7.87 11.30 1.86
N ARG A 190 -7.68 10.10 2.43
CA ARG A 190 -8.70 9.02 2.42
C ARG A 190 -10.08 9.49 2.87
N ILE A 191 -10.14 10.30 3.94
CA ILE A 191 -11.42 10.78 4.52
C ILE A 191 -12.18 11.66 3.52
N GLU A 192 -11.48 12.33 2.62
CA GLU A 192 -12.07 13.13 1.54
C GLU A 192 -12.51 12.26 0.34
N GLY A 193 -12.28 10.94 0.40
CA GLY A 193 -12.60 10.00 -0.68
C GLY A 193 -11.58 9.98 -1.83
N ARG A 194 -10.36 10.53 -1.62
CA ARG A 194 -9.34 10.56 -2.67
C ARG A 194 -8.74 9.19 -2.95
N ASN A 195 -8.33 8.99 -4.19
CA ASN A 195 -7.65 7.79 -4.66
C ASN A 195 -6.20 8.10 -5.07
N ALA A 196 -5.26 7.16 -4.85
CA ALA A 196 -3.88 7.30 -5.33
C ALA A 196 -3.77 7.35 -6.86
N ASN A 197 -4.79 6.85 -7.58
CA ASN A 197 -4.90 6.98 -9.03
C ASN A 197 -5.35 8.38 -9.50
N ASP A 198 -5.85 9.22 -8.59
CA ASP A 198 -6.25 10.59 -8.93
C ASP A 198 -5.03 11.53 -9.03
N ASP A 199 -3.87 11.10 -8.51
CA ASP A 199 -2.60 11.82 -8.61
C ASP A 199 -1.70 11.12 -9.64
N PHE A 200 -1.29 11.86 -10.67
CA PHE A 200 -0.37 11.35 -11.70
C PHE A 200 0.93 10.80 -11.10
N TYR A 201 1.49 11.47 -10.10
CA TYR A 201 2.81 11.10 -9.58
C TYR A 201 2.78 9.72 -8.92
N SER A 202 1.71 9.38 -8.20
CA SER A 202 1.52 8.07 -7.57
C SER A 202 0.90 7.03 -8.49
N SER A 203 0.37 7.43 -9.65
CA SER A 203 -0.14 6.50 -10.67
C SER A 203 0.85 6.21 -11.80
N ASP A 204 1.95 6.95 -11.89
CA ASP A 204 2.98 6.72 -12.92
C ASP A 204 3.65 5.34 -12.75
N PRO A 205 3.60 4.45 -13.77
CA PRO A 205 4.17 3.10 -13.67
C PRO A 205 5.70 3.06 -13.55
N ARG A 206 6.38 4.21 -13.68
CA ARG A 206 7.84 4.34 -13.51
C ARG A 206 8.24 4.63 -12.06
N VAL A 207 7.29 4.94 -11.18
CA VAL A 207 7.57 5.21 -9.76
C VAL A 207 7.20 4.02 -8.87
N ILE A 208 7.63 4.07 -7.61
CA ILE A 208 7.18 3.18 -6.55
C ILE A 208 6.23 4.00 -5.66
N ALA A 209 4.92 3.78 -5.80
CA ALA A 209 3.91 4.42 -4.97
C ALA A 209 3.71 3.66 -3.64
N VAL A 210 3.80 4.38 -2.52
CA VAL A 210 3.89 3.80 -1.17
C VAL A 210 2.71 4.23 -0.29
N ALA A 211 1.93 3.24 0.17
CA ALA A 211 0.86 3.43 1.14
C ALA A 211 1.38 3.46 2.58
N ALA A 212 0.55 3.93 3.52
CA ALA A 212 0.88 3.96 4.94
C ALA A 212 0.04 2.98 5.75
N VAL A 213 0.70 2.23 6.65
CA VAL A 213 0.02 1.41 7.67
C VAL A 213 0.27 1.95 9.07
N ASN A 214 -0.70 1.72 9.95
CA ASN A 214 -0.54 1.94 11.37
C ASN A 214 0.13 0.72 12.02
N ASN A 215 0.23 0.77 13.35
CA ASN A 215 0.91 -0.27 14.09
C ASN A 215 0.27 -1.66 14.01
N ALA A 216 -1.05 -1.74 13.84
CA ALA A 216 -1.72 -3.03 13.66
C ALA A 216 -1.47 -3.63 12.27
N GLY A 217 -0.82 -2.89 11.36
CA GLY A 217 -0.64 -3.30 9.96
C GLY A 217 -1.85 -2.99 9.08
N ARG A 218 -2.87 -2.31 9.62
CA ARG A 218 -4.01 -1.77 8.86
C ARG A 218 -3.60 -0.45 8.21
N ALA A 219 -4.15 -0.15 7.03
CA ALA A 219 -3.93 1.16 6.42
C ALA A 219 -4.38 2.30 7.36
N THR A 220 -3.61 3.38 7.39
CA THR A 220 -3.89 4.51 8.29
C THR A 220 -5.17 5.24 7.88
N SER A 221 -5.75 6.00 8.82
CA SER A 221 -6.97 6.78 8.58
C SER A 221 -6.87 7.78 7.43
N TYR A 222 -5.66 8.19 7.05
CA TYR A 222 -5.40 9.15 5.99
C TYR A 222 -4.90 8.54 4.68
N SER A 223 -4.30 7.33 4.68
CA SER A 223 -3.66 6.76 3.49
C SER A 223 -4.68 6.55 2.37
N ASN A 224 -4.53 7.27 1.25
CA ASN A 224 -5.39 7.09 0.09
C ASN A 224 -5.33 5.64 -0.40
N PRO A 225 -6.46 4.98 -0.66
CA PRO A 225 -6.46 3.72 -1.39
C PRO A 225 -6.22 3.97 -2.89
N GLY A 226 -5.76 2.96 -3.63
CA GLY A 226 -5.68 3.03 -5.09
C GLY A 226 -5.00 1.81 -5.70
N ALA A 227 -5.43 1.43 -6.90
CA ALA A 227 -4.89 0.26 -7.60
C ALA A 227 -3.43 0.46 -8.06
N SER A 228 -2.95 1.71 -8.12
CA SER A 228 -1.58 2.03 -8.51
C SER A 228 -0.54 1.87 -7.39
N LEU A 229 -0.97 1.67 -6.14
CA LEU A 229 -0.05 1.46 -5.02
C LEU A 229 0.71 0.16 -5.22
N LEU A 230 2.04 0.19 -5.06
CA LEU A 230 2.86 -1.02 -5.19
C LEU A 230 3.03 -1.71 -3.83
N VAL A 231 3.42 -0.97 -2.81
CA VAL A 231 3.71 -1.51 -1.46
C VAL A 231 3.31 -0.51 -0.38
N SER A 232 3.41 -0.93 0.87
CA SER A 232 3.20 -0.09 2.05
C SER A 232 4.39 -0.13 3.01
N ALA A 233 4.43 0.85 3.92
CA ALA A 233 5.34 0.86 5.06
C ALA A 233 4.68 1.58 6.25
N PRO A 234 5.17 1.40 7.50
CA PRO A 234 4.65 2.11 8.66
C PRO A 234 4.65 3.63 8.46
N GLY A 235 3.50 4.26 8.69
CA GLY A 235 3.32 5.71 8.55
C GLY A 235 2.81 6.42 9.82
N GLY A 236 2.46 5.68 10.87
CA GLY A 236 1.87 6.22 12.10
C GLY A 236 0.35 6.28 12.03
N GLU A 237 -0.29 7.21 12.75
CA GLU A 237 -1.75 7.42 12.71
C GLU A 237 -2.08 8.88 13.03
N ALA A 238 -3.20 9.42 12.53
CA ALA A 238 -3.59 10.81 12.80
C ALA A 238 -4.15 11.02 14.22
N THR A 239 -4.77 9.99 14.79
CA THR A 239 -5.43 10.04 16.10
C THR A 239 -5.33 8.69 16.81
N GLY A 240 -5.19 8.70 18.13
CA GLY A 240 -5.16 7.49 18.96
C GLY A 240 -3.82 7.28 19.69
N PRO A 241 -3.76 6.36 20.65
CA PRO A 241 -2.51 6.04 21.33
C PRO A 241 -1.54 5.38 20.34
N ALA A 242 -0.35 5.99 20.24
CA ALA A 242 0.80 5.68 19.40
C ALA A 242 1.16 4.17 19.36
N PRO A 243 1.98 3.72 18.39
CA PRO A 243 3.21 4.40 17.98
C PRO A 243 3.08 5.23 16.71
N PHE A 244 3.41 6.51 16.86
CA PHE A 244 3.75 7.41 15.78
C PHE A 244 5.16 7.14 15.25
N ILE A 245 5.55 7.80 14.16
CA ILE A 245 6.89 7.64 13.58
C ILE A 245 7.88 8.57 14.28
N PHE A 246 8.86 7.95 14.95
CA PHE A 246 10.02 8.64 15.53
C PHE A 246 11.02 8.99 14.43
N THR A 247 11.41 10.25 14.28
CA THR A 247 12.44 10.67 13.32
C THR A 247 13.12 11.97 13.74
N LEU A 248 14.02 12.50 12.92
CA LEU A 248 14.70 13.77 13.15
C LEU A 248 13.75 14.98 13.06
N ASP A 249 14.07 15.99 13.85
CA ASP A 249 13.53 17.35 13.82
C ASP A 249 14.67 18.32 13.45
N PHE A 250 14.42 19.62 13.40
CA PHE A 250 15.52 20.58 13.44
C PHE A 250 16.16 20.64 14.83
N LEU A 251 17.42 21.07 14.87
CA LEU A 251 18.15 21.27 16.11
C LEU A 251 17.51 22.36 16.99
N GLY A 252 17.26 22.04 18.26
CA GLY A 252 16.80 22.98 19.27
C GLY A 252 15.42 23.57 18.98
N ALA A 253 15.23 24.85 19.34
CA ALA A 253 13.93 25.53 19.32
C ALA A 253 13.32 25.73 17.94
N ASP A 254 14.12 25.55 16.89
CA ASP A 254 13.70 25.75 15.52
C ASP A 254 12.86 24.57 14.98
N GLY A 255 12.88 23.44 15.67
CA GLY A 255 12.11 22.25 15.32
C GLY A 255 10.61 22.39 15.49
N ALA A 256 9.88 21.39 15.01
CA ALA A 256 8.46 21.26 15.25
C ALA A 256 8.17 20.95 16.73
N THR A 257 9.12 20.35 17.45
CA THR A 257 9.04 20.12 18.90
C THR A 257 9.48 21.38 19.65
N PRO A 258 8.56 22.19 20.24
CA PRO A 258 8.91 23.53 20.69
C PRO A 258 9.45 23.61 22.12
N PHE A 259 9.63 22.48 22.82
CA PHE A 259 10.06 22.45 24.22
C PHE A 259 11.00 21.30 24.51
N ARG A 260 11.95 21.55 25.41
CA ARG A 260 12.92 20.55 25.88
C ARG A 260 12.26 19.58 26.83
N ILE A 261 12.38 18.28 26.55
CA ILE A 261 11.77 17.22 27.34
C ILE A 261 12.83 16.19 27.69
N TRP A 262 12.86 15.78 28.95
CA TRP A 262 13.73 14.72 29.45
C TRP A 262 12.89 13.48 29.74
N LEU A 263 13.31 12.30 29.27
CA LEU A 263 12.64 11.05 29.60
C LEU A 263 12.78 10.76 31.11
N PRO A 264 11.69 10.40 31.83
CA PRO A 264 11.77 10.08 33.25
C PRO A 264 12.69 8.88 33.52
N GLY A 265 13.64 9.02 34.44
CA GLY A 265 14.47 7.90 34.92
C GLY A 265 15.77 7.64 34.15
N GLU A 266 16.05 8.38 33.07
CA GLU A 266 17.36 8.39 32.41
C GLU A 266 18.05 9.72 32.79
N GLN A 267 19.34 9.70 33.17
CA GLN A 267 20.04 10.86 33.75
C GLN A 267 19.84 12.13 32.90
N ALA A 268 19.19 13.13 33.50
CA ALA A 268 18.59 14.29 32.85
C ALA A 268 19.57 15.35 32.30
N GLN A 269 20.69 14.95 31.69
CA GLN A 269 21.64 15.89 31.07
C GLN A 269 22.19 15.47 29.69
N THR A 270 21.91 14.27 29.15
CA THR A 270 22.52 13.81 27.88
C THR A 270 21.55 13.39 26.77
N LEU A 271 20.25 13.24 27.05
CA LEU A 271 19.26 12.78 26.07
C LEU A 271 18.28 13.91 25.73
N ASP A 272 18.56 14.63 24.65
CA ASP A 272 17.75 15.74 24.15
C ASP A 272 16.78 15.30 23.05
N LEU A 273 15.49 15.17 23.39
CA LEU A 273 14.42 14.85 22.42
C LEU A 273 14.00 16.06 21.57
N TRP A 274 14.60 17.23 21.79
CA TRP A 274 14.27 18.46 21.08
C TRP A 274 14.59 18.38 19.58
N ASN A 275 15.58 17.56 19.22
CA ASN A 275 16.03 17.36 17.84
C ASN A 275 15.27 16.19 17.15
N TYR A 276 14.18 15.71 17.73
CA TYR A 276 13.44 14.55 17.25
C TYR A 276 11.93 14.76 17.29
N ARG A 277 11.23 14.17 16.33
CA ARG A 277 9.77 14.10 16.26
C ARG A 277 9.30 12.87 17.01
N TRP A 278 8.43 13.04 17.99
CA TRP A 278 7.93 11.96 18.84
C TRP A 278 6.58 12.34 19.50
N ASP A 279 5.82 11.33 19.97
CA ASP A 279 4.58 11.38 20.78
C ASP A 279 3.71 12.66 20.71
N LEU A 280 4.17 13.76 21.34
CA LEU A 280 3.44 15.03 21.44
C LEU A 280 3.46 15.87 20.15
N ASN A 281 4.43 15.66 19.26
CA ASN A 281 4.42 16.19 17.90
C ASN A 281 4.97 15.18 16.89
N PRO A 282 4.22 14.12 16.63
CA PRO A 282 4.69 13.00 15.84
C PRO A 282 4.89 13.37 14.37
N PHE A 283 5.79 12.64 13.71
CA PHE A 283 5.76 12.58 12.25
C PHE A 283 4.78 11.49 11.84
N ALA A 284 3.92 11.80 10.87
CA ALA A 284 2.92 10.88 10.32
C ALA A 284 2.62 11.26 8.87
N GLY A 285 2.00 10.32 8.14
CA GLY A 285 1.67 10.50 6.73
C GLY A 285 2.31 9.39 5.88
N THR A 286 1.82 9.25 4.65
CA THR A 286 2.54 8.50 3.60
C THR A 286 3.93 9.09 3.30
N SER A 287 4.19 10.33 3.74
CA SER A 287 5.51 10.97 3.79
C SER A 287 6.48 10.33 4.80
N ALA A 288 5.99 9.56 5.76
CA ALA A 288 6.82 8.73 6.64
C ALA A 288 7.09 7.34 6.04
N SER A 289 6.14 6.79 5.28
CA SER A 289 6.28 5.48 4.65
C SER A 289 7.24 5.49 3.44
N ALA A 290 7.14 6.51 2.57
CA ALA A 290 7.99 6.63 1.39
C ALA A 290 9.52 6.62 1.68
N PRO A 291 10.06 7.35 2.67
CA PRO A 291 11.50 7.31 2.97
C PRO A 291 11.96 5.98 3.56
N LEU A 292 11.08 5.25 4.28
CA LEU A 292 11.40 3.90 4.72
C LEU A 292 11.64 2.98 3.52
N VAL A 293 10.73 2.99 2.54
CA VAL A 293 10.88 2.22 1.28
C VAL A 293 12.07 2.72 0.45
N SER A 294 12.34 4.02 0.43
CA SER A 294 13.51 4.60 -0.24
C SER A 294 14.82 4.07 0.35
N GLY A 295 14.89 3.94 1.68
CA GLY A 295 15.98 3.28 2.36
C GLY A 295 16.11 1.80 2.00
N VAL A 296 15.00 1.05 1.92
CA VAL A 296 15.03 -0.35 1.46
C VAL A 296 15.57 -0.46 0.03
N CYS A 297 15.17 0.44 -0.87
CA CYS A 297 15.72 0.50 -2.23
C CYS A 297 17.24 0.74 -2.21
N ALA A 298 17.74 1.62 -1.34
CA ALA A 298 19.18 1.86 -1.20
C ALA A 298 19.93 0.62 -0.66
N LEU A 299 19.33 -0.13 0.28
CA LEU A 299 19.88 -1.42 0.73
C LEU A 299 19.97 -2.41 -0.43
N MET A 300 18.91 -2.57 -1.24
CA MET A 300 18.91 -3.46 -2.41
C MET A 300 19.99 -3.08 -3.43
N LEU A 301 20.07 -1.80 -3.79
CA LEU A 301 21.03 -1.32 -4.79
C LEU A 301 22.49 -1.43 -4.33
N SER A 302 22.74 -1.41 -3.01
CA SER A 302 24.10 -1.58 -2.47
C SER A 302 24.64 -2.99 -2.64
N VAL A 303 23.79 -4.02 -2.62
CA VAL A 303 24.19 -5.41 -2.83
C VAL A 303 24.12 -5.81 -4.30
N ASN A 304 23.23 -5.16 -5.07
CA ASN A 304 23.12 -5.38 -6.50
C ASN A 304 22.89 -4.05 -7.26
N PRO A 305 23.98 -3.36 -7.65
CA PRO A 305 23.89 -2.12 -8.43
C PRO A 305 23.36 -2.30 -9.86
N SER A 306 23.17 -3.54 -10.32
CA SER A 306 22.71 -3.84 -11.68
C SER A 306 21.19 -3.82 -11.83
N LEU A 307 20.45 -3.82 -10.72
CA LEU A 307 18.98 -3.79 -10.73
C LEU A 307 18.44 -2.56 -11.48
N THR A 308 17.49 -2.82 -12.37
CA THR A 308 16.69 -1.78 -13.03
C THR A 308 15.53 -1.32 -12.15
N VAL A 309 14.85 -0.23 -12.53
CA VAL A 309 13.62 0.23 -11.87
C VAL A 309 12.58 -0.89 -11.77
N ARG A 310 12.40 -1.66 -12.85
CA ARG A 310 11.46 -2.78 -12.89
C ARG A 310 11.86 -3.86 -11.91
N ASP A 311 13.13 -4.26 -11.89
CA ASP A 311 13.63 -5.30 -10.97
C ASP A 311 13.40 -4.93 -9.51
N VAL A 312 13.61 -3.65 -9.15
CA VAL A 312 13.32 -3.17 -7.80
C VAL A 312 11.82 -3.27 -7.47
N GLN A 313 10.93 -2.91 -8.40
CA GLN A 313 9.48 -3.05 -8.20
C GLN A 313 9.07 -4.52 -7.98
N HIS A 314 9.60 -5.44 -8.80
CA HIS A 314 9.37 -6.89 -8.67
C HIS A 314 9.83 -7.42 -7.31
N ILE A 315 11.07 -7.11 -6.90
CA ILE A 315 11.60 -7.56 -5.61
C ILE A 315 10.78 -7.01 -4.43
N LEU A 316 10.37 -5.74 -4.48
CA LEU A 316 9.54 -5.14 -3.42
C LEU A 316 8.17 -5.83 -3.31
N ALA A 317 7.53 -6.13 -4.45
CA ALA A 317 6.25 -6.86 -4.47
C ALA A 317 6.39 -8.29 -3.89
N LEU A 318 7.47 -9.00 -4.26
CA LEU A 318 7.76 -10.34 -3.74
C LEU A 318 8.11 -10.34 -2.24
N ALA A 319 8.79 -9.29 -1.78
CA ALA A 319 9.25 -9.14 -0.41
C ALA A 319 8.19 -8.60 0.56
N ALA A 320 7.10 -8.04 0.05
CA ALA A 320 6.04 -7.46 0.86
C ALA A 320 5.18 -8.54 1.55
N ARG A 321 4.57 -8.15 2.68
CA ARG A 321 3.69 -9.00 3.47
C ARG A 321 2.48 -8.22 3.99
N HIS A 322 1.31 -8.83 3.91
CA HIS A 322 0.10 -8.30 4.55
C HIS A 322 0.05 -8.69 6.02
N LEU A 323 -0.37 -7.74 6.86
CA LEU A 323 -0.40 -7.89 8.31
C LEU A 323 -1.81 -7.75 8.89
N ASP A 324 -2.71 -7.11 8.14
CA ASP A 324 -4.14 -7.02 8.42
C ASP A 324 -4.88 -7.97 7.46
N LEU A 325 -4.88 -9.26 7.80
CA LEU A 325 -5.55 -10.29 6.99
C LEU A 325 -7.09 -10.19 7.04
N GLU A 326 -7.62 -9.31 7.90
CA GLU A 326 -9.05 -9.00 8.00
C GLU A 326 -9.46 -7.84 7.09
N ASP A 327 -8.54 -7.23 6.33
CA ASP A 327 -8.87 -6.19 5.35
C ASP A 327 -9.85 -6.77 4.30
N PRO A 328 -11.08 -6.26 4.20
CA PRO A 328 -12.09 -6.80 3.28
C PRO A 328 -11.75 -6.56 1.80
N ASP A 329 -10.76 -5.71 1.51
CA ASP A 329 -10.26 -5.47 0.15
C ASP A 329 -9.08 -6.40 -0.23
N LEU A 330 -8.53 -7.15 0.73
CA LEU A 330 -7.42 -8.06 0.51
C LEU A 330 -7.88 -9.32 -0.23
N HIS A 331 -7.24 -9.62 -1.36
CA HIS A 331 -7.51 -10.82 -2.15
C HIS A 331 -6.27 -11.30 -2.88
N ALA A 332 -6.23 -12.58 -3.25
CA ALA A 332 -5.23 -13.09 -4.17
C ALA A 332 -5.58 -12.65 -5.60
N ASN A 333 -4.60 -12.20 -6.36
CA ASN A 333 -4.72 -11.98 -7.79
C ASN A 333 -4.65 -13.33 -8.55
N GLY A 334 -4.75 -13.29 -9.88
CA GLY A 334 -4.77 -14.48 -10.74
C GLY A 334 -3.48 -15.31 -10.66
N ALA A 335 -2.37 -14.69 -10.29
CA ALA A 335 -1.07 -15.35 -10.12
C ALA A 335 -0.81 -15.83 -8.67
N GLY A 336 -1.79 -15.67 -7.76
CA GLY A 336 -1.72 -16.13 -6.38
C GLY A 336 -1.11 -15.13 -5.39
N PHE A 337 -0.84 -13.89 -5.79
CA PHE A 337 -0.27 -12.87 -4.92
C PHE A 337 -1.36 -12.06 -4.21
N LEU A 338 -1.20 -11.86 -2.90
CA LEU A 338 -2.11 -11.04 -2.12
C LEU A 338 -1.93 -9.55 -2.44
N VAL A 339 -3.01 -8.89 -2.84
CA VAL A 339 -3.07 -7.47 -3.19
C VAL A 339 -4.27 -6.79 -2.53
N SER A 340 -4.12 -5.50 -2.20
CA SER A 340 -5.18 -4.65 -1.65
C SER A 340 -5.00 -3.22 -2.16
N HIS A 341 -6.07 -2.54 -2.54
CA HIS A 341 -6.04 -1.12 -2.86
C HIS A 341 -5.63 -0.28 -1.65
N ASN A 342 -5.67 -0.82 -0.42
CA ASN A 342 -5.21 -0.11 0.77
C ASN A 342 -3.68 -0.17 0.95
N GLN A 343 -3.00 -1.20 0.42
CA GLN A 343 -1.60 -1.50 0.75
C GLN A 343 -0.72 -1.99 -0.42
N GLY A 344 -1.25 -2.11 -1.64
CA GLY A 344 -0.60 -2.81 -2.73
C GLY A 344 -0.32 -4.28 -2.36
N PHE A 345 0.93 -4.72 -2.53
CA PHE A 345 1.43 -6.04 -2.12
C PHE A 345 1.68 -6.17 -0.60
N GLY A 346 1.51 -5.09 0.17
CA GLY A 346 1.65 -5.08 1.63
C GLY A 346 2.93 -4.40 2.12
N VAL A 347 3.26 -4.61 3.40
CA VAL A 347 4.39 -3.96 4.08
C VAL A 347 5.71 -4.59 3.62
N VAL A 348 6.64 -3.79 3.11
CA VAL A 348 7.95 -4.28 2.64
C VAL A 348 8.74 -4.97 3.76
N ASP A 349 9.39 -6.10 3.47
CA ASP A 349 10.41 -6.71 4.33
C ASP A 349 11.81 -6.46 3.77
N ALA A 350 12.59 -5.61 4.44
CA ALA A 350 13.92 -5.23 3.99
C ALA A 350 14.90 -6.40 3.95
N GLY A 351 14.83 -7.33 4.92
CA GLY A 351 15.69 -8.52 4.95
C GLY A 351 15.41 -9.45 3.78
N HIS A 352 14.13 -9.69 3.49
CA HIS A 352 13.73 -10.46 2.31
C HIS A 352 14.12 -9.76 1.00
N ALA A 353 13.85 -8.46 0.87
CA ALA A 353 14.17 -7.70 -0.33
C ALA A 353 15.67 -7.72 -0.65
N VAL A 354 16.54 -7.59 0.36
CA VAL A 354 17.99 -7.66 0.17
C VAL A 354 18.46 -9.07 -0.22
N ARG A 355 17.88 -10.14 0.36
CA ARG A 355 18.20 -11.53 -0.04
C ARG A 355 17.82 -11.81 -1.49
N LEU A 356 16.61 -11.40 -1.91
CA LEU A 356 16.19 -11.50 -3.30
C LEU A 356 17.15 -10.71 -4.21
N ALA A 357 17.50 -9.48 -3.84
CA ALA A 357 18.41 -8.63 -4.61
C ALA A 357 19.80 -9.25 -4.83
N GLN A 358 20.36 -9.98 -3.86
CA GLN A 358 21.68 -10.62 -3.98
C GLN A 358 21.74 -11.68 -5.09
N GLY A 359 20.64 -12.42 -5.31
CA GLY A 359 20.54 -13.47 -6.32
C GLY A 359 19.78 -13.07 -7.59
N TRP A 360 19.22 -11.86 -7.63
CA TRP A 360 18.28 -11.47 -8.67
C TRP A 360 18.92 -11.41 -10.06
N VAL A 361 18.27 -12.08 -11.01
CA VAL A 361 18.57 -11.96 -12.44
C VAL A 361 17.62 -10.94 -13.05
N ASN A 362 18.18 -9.89 -13.66
CA ASN A 362 17.37 -8.83 -14.24
C ASN A 362 16.33 -9.37 -15.22
N ARG A 363 15.10 -8.84 -15.12
CA ARG A 363 13.99 -9.23 -15.98
C ARG A 363 14.29 -8.89 -17.44
N PRO A 364 13.82 -9.71 -18.39
CA PRO A 364 13.87 -9.36 -19.81
C PRO A 364 13.19 -8.01 -20.09
N PRO A 365 13.52 -7.33 -21.20
CA PRO A 365 12.85 -6.09 -21.59
C PRO A 365 11.32 -6.25 -21.66
N ALA A 366 10.59 -5.34 -21.02
CA ALA A 366 9.14 -5.26 -21.15
C ALA A 366 8.74 -4.52 -22.42
N VAL A 367 7.55 -4.83 -22.93
CA VAL A 367 6.88 -4.11 -24.01
C VAL A 367 5.58 -3.50 -23.52
N TRP A 368 5.11 -2.46 -24.22
CA TRP A 368 3.75 -1.97 -24.09
C TRP A 368 2.90 -2.48 -25.25
N VAL A 369 1.75 -3.06 -24.93
CA VAL A 369 0.68 -3.39 -25.88
C VAL A 369 -0.51 -2.51 -25.56
N THR A 370 -1.11 -1.88 -26.58
CA THR A 370 -2.30 -1.04 -26.41
C THR A 370 -3.44 -1.57 -27.27
N ASN A 371 -4.56 -1.88 -26.63
CA ASN A 371 -5.79 -2.28 -27.29
C ASN A 371 -6.85 -1.21 -27.07
N THR A 372 -7.28 -0.55 -28.15
CA THR A 372 -8.24 0.56 -28.10
C THR A 372 -9.56 0.14 -28.72
N VAL A 373 -10.64 0.43 -28.02
CA VAL A 373 -12.02 0.23 -28.48
C VAL A 373 -12.75 1.56 -28.48
N THR A 374 -13.29 1.94 -29.63
CA THR A 374 -14.28 3.01 -29.72
C THR A 374 -15.60 2.49 -29.15
N VAL A 375 -16.14 3.18 -28.14
CA VAL A 375 -17.32 2.74 -27.39
C VAL A 375 -18.55 3.50 -27.85
N ASN A 376 -18.55 4.83 -27.72
CA ASN A 376 -19.68 5.72 -28.02
C ASN A 376 -21.02 5.24 -27.42
N GLN A 377 -21.02 4.86 -26.15
CA GLN A 377 -22.21 4.41 -25.44
C GLN A 377 -22.48 5.28 -24.20
N PRO A 378 -23.75 5.63 -23.94
CA PRO A 378 -24.11 6.30 -22.71
C PRO A 378 -23.87 5.39 -21.51
N VAL A 379 -23.48 5.99 -20.39
CA VAL A 379 -23.46 5.34 -19.08
C VAL A 379 -24.83 5.57 -18.45
N ALA A 380 -25.41 4.51 -17.87
CA ALA A 380 -26.70 4.62 -17.21
C ALA A 380 -26.58 5.45 -15.92
N ASP A 381 -27.34 6.55 -15.86
CA ASP A 381 -27.46 7.43 -14.69
C ASP A 381 -27.94 6.68 -13.44
N ASP A 382 -27.49 7.15 -12.29
CA ASP A 382 -27.98 6.75 -10.97
C ASP A 382 -28.07 5.21 -10.89
N SER A 383 -26.93 4.56 -11.06
CA SER A 383 -26.86 3.13 -11.35
C SER A 383 -26.98 2.22 -10.12
N LEU A 384 -26.59 2.72 -8.94
CA LEU A 384 -26.60 1.94 -7.69
C LEU A 384 -27.99 1.98 -7.04
N ARG A 385 -28.54 0.79 -6.76
CA ARG A 385 -29.91 0.61 -6.31
C ARG A 385 -30.05 -0.46 -5.24
N VAL A 386 -31.05 -0.29 -4.38
CA VAL A 386 -31.63 -1.37 -3.58
C VAL A 386 -32.88 -1.88 -4.28
N GLN A 387 -32.87 -3.15 -4.68
CA GLN A 387 -34.04 -3.84 -5.20
C GLN A 387 -34.76 -4.55 -4.05
N VAL A 388 -36.06 -4.30 -3.91
CA VAL A 388 -36.93 -4.97 -2.93
C VAL A 388 -38.00 -5.79 -3.66
N THR A 389 -38.20 -7.03 -3.20
CA THR A 389 -39.21 -7.95 -3.72
C THR A 389 -40.13 -8.43 -2.61
N ASP A 390 -41.34 -8.88 -2.96
CA ASP A 390 -42.17 -9.70 -2.07
C ASP A 390 -41.55 -11.09 -1.85
N ALA A 391 -42.21 -11.89 -1.02
CA ALA A 391 -41.88 -13.30 -0.77
C ALA A 391 -41.91 -14.16 -2.05
N GLY A 392 -42.69 -13.78 -3.06
CA GLY A 392 -42.81 -14.44 -4.35
C GLY A 392 -41.73 -14.04 -5.38
N GLY A 393 -40.88 -13.06 -5.05
CA GLY A 393 -39.83 -12.54 -5.92
C GLY A 393 -40.30 -11.47 -6.92
N LEU A 394 -41.55 -11.01 -6.84
CA LEU A 394 -42.02 -9.87 -7.63
C LEU A 394 -41.51 -8.58 -7.01
N ILE A 395 -41.08 -7.65 -7.86
CA ILE A 395 -40.59 -6.34 -7.43
C ILE A 395 -41.76 -5.54 -6.83
N THR A 396 -41.65 -5.18 -5.55
CA THR A 396 -42.71 -4.48 -4.81
C THR A 396 -42.47 -2.97 -4.68
N THR A 397 -41.24 -2.51 -4.92
CA THR A 397 -40.87 -1.09 -5.00
C THR A 397 -40.20 -0.78 -6.32
N ALA A 398 -40.26 0.47 -6.79
CA ALA A 398 -39.26 0.94 -7.74
C ALA A 398 -37.85 0.67 -7.17
N LEU A 399 -36.85 0.48 -8.04
CA LEU A 399 -35.46 0.37 -7.61
C LEU A 399 -35.10 1.60 -6.75
N ILE A 400 -34.80 1.37 -5.48
CA ILE A 400 -34.57 2.44 -4.50
C ILE A 400 -33.18 3.02 -4.73
N ARG A 401 -33.11 4.33 -4.90
CA ARG A 401 -31.84 5.05 -5.01
C ARG A 401 -30.99 4.85 -3.76
N ALA A 402 -29.70 4.61 -3.96
CA ALA A 402 -28.79 4.36 -2.85
C ALA A 402 -27.41 5.01 -3.08
N LEU A 403 -26.76 5.43 -2.00
CA LEU A 403 -25.38 5.87 -2.00
C LEU A 403 -24.49 4.77 -1.38
N PRO A 404 -23.32 4.43 -1.96
CA PRO A 404 -22.48 3.38 -1.42
C PRO A 404 -21.76 3.82 -0.14
N GLY A 405 -21.40 2.83 0.69
CA GLY A 405 -20.35 2.99 1.68
C GLY A 405 -18.94 2.99 1.05
N LEU A 406 -17.92 3.18 1.90
CA LEU A 406 -16.50 3.12 1.50
C LEU A 406 -15.91 1.71 1.59
N GLY A 407 -16.63 0.77 2.22
CA GLY A 407 -16.26 -0.65 2.32
C GLY A 407 -16.58 -1.44 1.04
N PRO A 408 -16.83 -2.75 1.15
CA PRO A 408 -17.16 -3.61 0.02
C PRO A 408 -18.26 -3.04 -0.85
N HIS A 409 -17.93 -2.86 -2.13
CA HIS A 409 -18.86 -2.32 -3.13
C HIS A 409 -19.55 -3.46 -3.88
N ALA A 410 -20.87 -3.38 -4.04
CA ALA A 410 -21.64 -4.37 -4.80
C ALA A 410 -21.55 -4.10 -6.31
N ASP A 411 -20.40 -4.44 -6.91
CA ASP A 411 -20.17 -4.30 -8.36
C ASP A 411 -20.96 -5.31 -9.21
N GLU A 412 -21.34 -6.42 -8.58
CA GLU A 412 -22.31 -7.39 -9.07
C GLU A 412 -23.56 -7.36 -8.17
N PRO A 413 -24.74 -7.74 -8.69
CA PRO A 413 -25.93 -7.93 -7.86
C PRO A 413 -25.64 -8.85 -6.67
N THR A 414 -25.88 -8.37 -5.45
CA THR A 414 -25.77 -9.23 -4.28
C THR A 414 -26.83 -10.33 -4.32
N PRO A 415 -26.66 -11.44 -3.57
CA PRO A 415 -27.76 -12.37 -3.34
C PRO A 415 -29.00 -11.66 -2.80
N LEU A 416 -30.17 -12.26 -3.04
CA LEU A 416 -31.44 -11.75 -2.51
C LEU A 416 -31.59 -12.20 -1.06
N PHE A 417 -31.59 -11.28 -0.10
CA PHE A 417 -31.62 -11.59 1.34
C PHE A 417 -32.98 -11.25 1.95
N GLY A 418 -33.50 -12.06 2.88
CA GLY A 418 -34.70 -11.68 3.64
C GLY A 418 -34.42 -10.43 4.48
N ILE A 419 -35.35 -9.50 4.63
CA ILE A 419 -35.05 -8.24 5.35
C ILE A 419 -35.40 -8.37 6.83
N LEU A 420 -34.56 -7.83 7.72
CA LEU A 420 -34.92 -7.61 9.12
C LEU A 420 -34.62 -6.17 9.53
N ASP A 421 -35.62 -5.48 10.06
CA ASP A 421 -35.45 -4.19 10.73
C ASP A 421 -34.83 -4.41 12.12
N VAL A 422 -33.66 -3.82 12.33
CA VAL A 422 -32.88 -3.94 13.57
C VAL A 422 -32.80 -2.62 14.35
N GLY A 423 -33.60 -1.62 13.95
CA GLY A 423 -33.63 -0.31 14.58
C GLY A 423 -32.29 0.42 14.43
N LEU A 424 -31.85 1.10 15.49
CA LEU A 424 -30.64 1.93 15.46
C LEU A 424 -29.33 1.12 15.40
N ALA A 425 -29.30 -0.16 15.81
CA ALA A 425 -28.06 -0.94 15.89
C ALA A 425 -26.89 -0.24 16.63
N ASN A 426 -27.18 0.58 17.65
CA ASN A 426 -26.16 1.25 18.47
C ASN A 426 -25.42 0.29 19.40
N SER A 427 -26.04 -0.87 19.68
CA SER A 427 -25.50 -1.97 20.46
C SER A 427 -25.48 -3.24 19.60
N PRO A 428 -24.72 -4.28 19.98
CA PRO A 428 -24.73 -5.56 19.28
C PRO A 428 -26.16 -6.10 19.06
N ILE A 429 -26.42 -6.56 17.83
CA ILE A 429 -27.71 -7.13 17.42
C ILE A 429 -27.75 -8.57 17.92
N THR A 430 -28.82 -8.93 18.63
CA THR A 430 -28.98 -10.28 19.21
C THR A 430 -29.78 -11.22 18.32
N GLN A 431 -30.50 -10.69 17.33
CA GLN A 431 -31.21 -11.46 16.32
C GLN A 431 -30.23 -12.07 15.31
N ASP A 432 -30.47 -13.32 14.89
CA ASP A 432 -29.72 -13.95 13.80
C ASP A 432 -30.11 -13.35 12.44
N LEU A 433 -29.12 -12.81 11.76
CA LEU A 433 -29.23 -12.19 10.44
C LEU A 433 -28.65 -13.07 9.32
N THR A 434 -28.30 -14.33 9.59
CA THR A 434 -27.82 -15.26 8.56
C THR A 434 -28.82 -15.36 7.41
N GLY A 435 -28.37 -15.06 6.19
CA GLY A 435 -29.23 -15.02 4.99
C GLY A 435 -30.18 -13.80 4.93
N ARG A 436 -29.95 -12.78 5.77
CA ARG A 436 -30.77 -11.57 5.86
C ARG A 436 -30.02 -10.28 5.55
N ALA A 437 -30.77 -9.27 5.08
CA ALA A 437 -30.35 -7.88 4.98
C ALA A 437 -30.74 -7.15 6.27
N ALA A 438 -29.81 -6.39 6.85
CA ALA A 438 -30.10 -5.52 7.97
C ALA A 438 -30.66 -4.18 7.47
N LEU A 439 -31.91 -3.88 7.81
CA LEU A 439 -32.48 -2.53 7.65
C LEU A 439 -32.21 -1.75 8.94
N ILE A 440 -31.45 -0.65 8.83
CA ILE A 440 -30.89 0.07 9.98
C ILE A 440 -31.30 1.54 9.95
N GLU A 441 -31.69 2.08 11.09
CA GLU A 441 -31.96 3.50 11.29
C GLU A 441 -30.66 4.28 11.55
N ARG A 442 -30.46 5.39 10.84
CA ARG A 442 -29.38 6.34 11.15
C ARG A 442 -29.64 7.04 12.50
N GLY A 443 -28.59 7.15 13.33
CA GLY A 443 -28.59 7.95 14.56
C GLY A 443 -27.80 7.29 15.70
N GLY A 444 -27.30 8.06 16.67
CA GLY A 444 -26.62 7.54 17.87
C GLY A 444 -25.15 7.13 17.68
N ALA A 445 -24.88 6.10 16.87
CA ALA A 445 -23.53 5.58 16.60
C ALA A 445 -23.06 5.85 15.16
N ASP A 446 -21.74 5.74 14.94
CA ASP A 446 -21.12 5.84 13.61
C ASP A 446 -21.61 4.73 12.66
N PHE A 447 -21.60 5.00 11.36
CA PHE A 447 -22.02 4.03 10.35
C PHE A 447 -21.24 2.72 10.43
N SER A 448 -19.92 2.79 10.64
CA SER A 448 -19.06 1.61 10.75
C SER A 448 -19.40 0.72 11.95
N VAL A 449 -19.86 1.30 13.06
CA VAL A 449 -20.32 0.55 14.24
C VAL A 449 -21.59 -0.23 13.90
N LYS A 450 -22.57 0.44 13.27
CA LYS A 450 -23.84 -0.17 12.87
C LYS A 450 -23.64 -1.34 11.91
N ILE A 451 -22.80 -1.15 10.89
CA ILE A 451 -22.51 -2.17 9.87
C ILE A 451 -21.77 -3.35 10.51
N ARG A 452 -20.81 -3.10 11.42
CA ARG A 452 -20.14 -4.18 12.17
C ARG A 452 -21.09 -4.98 13.04
N HIS A 453 -22.04 -4.34 13.73
CA HIS A 453 -23.05 -5.08 14.49
C HIS A 453 -23.94 -5.94 13.60
N ALA A 454 -24.32 -5.44 12.41
CA ALA A 454 -25.08 -6.21 11.43
C ALA A 454 -24.30 -7.40 10.88
N ALA A 455 -23.04 -7.18 10.49
CA ALA A 455 -22.16 -8.24 10.01
C ALA A 455 -21.89 -9.31 11.08
N ALA A 456 -21.63 -8.91 12.33
CA ALA A 456 -21.42 -9.82 13.45
C ALA A 456 -22.66 -10.66 13.78
N ALA A 457 -23.86 -10.17 13.47
CA ALA A 457 -25.11 -10.91 13.58
C ALA A 457 -25.41 -11.80 12.36
N GLY A 458 -24.57 -11.79 11.32
CA GLY A 458 -24.68 -12.67 10.14
C GLY A 458 -25.34 -12.03 8.90
N ALA A 459 -25.58 -10.71 8.89
CA ALA A 459 -26.21 -10.04 7.76
C ALA A 459 -25.36 -10.13 6.48
N GLY A 460 -26.01 -10.32 5.33
CA GLY A 460 -25.34 -10.30 4.03
C GLY A 460 -25.13 -8.89 3.44
N ILE A 461 -26.01 -7.95 3.78
CA ILE A 461 -25.93 -6.53 3.40
C ILE A 461 -26.51 -5.65 4.51
N ALA A 462 -26.12 -4.37 4.54
CA ALA A 462 -26.73 -3.34 5.36
C ALA A 462 -27.39 -2.25 4.52
N VAL A 463 -28.67 -1.96 4.77
CA VAL A 463 -29.41 -0.83 4.20
C VAL A 463 -29.67 0.15 5.32
N ILE A 464 -28.92 1.25 5.34
CA ILE A 464 -29.08 2.31 6.33
C ILE A 464 -29.96 3.41 5.75
N TYR A 465 -31.02 3.78 6.45
CA TYR A 465 -31.88 4.88 5.99
C TYR A 465 -31.79 6.09 6.91
N ASN A 466 -31.98 7.27 6.32
CA ASN A 466 -31.90 8.52 7.06
C ASN A 466 -33.04 8.63 8.08
N ASN A 467 -32.72 8.69 9.38
CA ASN A 467 -33.67 8.84 10.48
C ASN A 467 -33.23 9.96 11.45
N SER A 468 -32.51 10.97 10.95
CA SER A 468 -31.96 12.07 11.74
C SER A 468 -32.41 13.43 11.22
N SER A 469 -32.45 14.43 12.11
CA SER A 469 -32.63 15.85 11.75
C SER A 469 -31.41 16.46 11.04
N GLY A 470 -30.29 15.73 10.96
CA GLY A 470 -29.08 16.11 10.23
C GLY A 470 -27.96 16.64 11.11
N SER A 471 -26.75 16.62 10.55
CA SER A 471 -25.51 17.16 11.14
C SER A 471 -24.66 17.79 10.04
N ALA A 472 -23.63 18.56 10.42
CA ALA A 472 -22.64 19.06 9.45
C ALA A 472 -22.05 17.89 8.64
N GLY A 473 -22.02 18.02 7.31
CA GLY A 473 -21.53 16.99 6.38
C GLY A 473 -22.48 15.81 6.13
N CYS A 474 -23.62 15.71 6.85
CA CYS A 474 -24.55 14.60 6.71
C CYS A 474 -26.00 15.08 6.97
N PRO A 475 -26.69 15.59 5.94
CA PRO A 475 -28.00 16.21 6.10
C PRO A 475 -29.09 15.23 6.56
N GLY A 476 -30.16 15.75 7.16
CA GLY A 476 -31.31 14.96 7.61
C GLY A 476 -32.37 14.74 6.51
N GLY A 477 -33.39 13.94 6.83
CA GLY A 477 -34.56 13.74 5.97
C GLY A 477 -34.26 13.03 4.64
N GLU A 478 -34.69 13.63 3.53
CA GLU A 478 -34.65 13.02 2.18
C GLU A 478 -33.30 13.11 1.47
N GLN A 479 -32.29 13.68 2.12
CA GLN A 479 -30.95 13.79 1.52
C GLN A 479 -30.12 12.55 1.87
N LEU A 480 -29.35 12.08 0.88
CA LEU A 480 -28.37 11.01 1.08
C LEU A 480 -27.12 11.57 1.74
N CYS A 481 -26.38 10.69 2.42
CA CYS A 481 -25.17 11.06 3.14
C CYS A 481 -24.07 10.03 2.90
N PRO A 482 -22.84 10.46 2.55
CA PRO A 482 -21.68 9.58 2.48
C PRO A 482 -21.43 8.89 3.81
N MET A 483 -21.29 7.56 3.79
CA MET A 483 -21.01 6.77 4.99
C MET A 483 -19.50 6.71 5.25
N GLY A 484 -18.92 7.84 5.65
CA GLY A 484 -17.50 7.95 5.96
C GLY A 484 -17.04 6.97 7.04
N GLY A 485 -15.79 6.49 6.93
CA GLY A 485 -15.16 5.58 7.90
C GLY A 485 -15.64 4.13 7.83
N THR A 486 -16.31 3.72 6.76
CA THR A 486 -16.85 2.36 6.56
C THR A 486 -15.93 1.44 5.75
N ASP A 487 -14.73 1.89 5.42
CA ASP A 487 -13.73 1.23 4.56
C ASP A 487 -13.41 -0.21 4.98
N PHE A 488 -13.35 -0.47 6.28
CA PHE A 488 -13.02 -1.78 6.85
C PHE A 488 -14.23 -2.56 7.37
N THR A 489 -15.43 -2.19 6.90
CA THR A 489 -16.63 -3.02 7.17
C THR A 489 -16.63 -4.23 6.25
N THR A 490 -17.17 -5.36 6.70
CA THR A 490 -17.01 -6.65 6.00
C THR A 490 -18.17 -7.02 5.08
N ILE A 491 -19.22 -6.20 5.05
CA ILE A 491 -20.41 -6.44 4.22
C ILE A 491 -20.74 -5.19 3.40
N PRO A 492 -21.30 -5.35 2.18
CA PRO A 492 -21.79 -4.22 1.41
C PRO A 492 -22.86 -3.44 2.18
N ALA A 493 -22.69 -2.13 2.22
CA ALA A 493 -23.60 -1.22 2.89
C ALA A 493 -23.99 -0.07 1.96
N VAL A 494 -25.26 0.31 2.00
CA VAL A 494 -25.78 1.46 1.25
C VAL A 494 -26.65 2.37 2.12
N PHE A 495 -26.65 3.65 1.78
CA PHE A 495 -27.48 4.66 2.41
C PHE A 495 -28.68 5.03 1.52
N VAL A 496 -29.88 5.07 2.09
CA VAL A 496 -31.12 5.43 1.39
C VAL A 496 -31.87 6.57 2.11
N ARG A 497 -32.84 7.18 1.42
CA ARG A 497 -33.62 8.31 1.97
C ARG A 497 -34.54 7.87 3.10
N GLN A 498 -35.02 8.83 3.88
CA GLN A 498 -35.97 8.58 4.97
C GLN A 498 -37.27 7.93 4.45
N SER A 499 -37.88 8.50 3.41
CA SER A 499 -39.10 7.96 2.80
C SER A 499 -38.93 6.53 2.27
N ASP A 500 -37.80 6.23 1.64
CA ASP A 500 -37.49 4.90 1.11
C ASP A 500 -37.33 3.87 2.24
N GLY A 501 -36.63 4.22 3.33
CA GLY A 501 -36.51 3.35 4.50
C GLY A 501 -37.86 3.06 5.15
N GLN A 502 -38.72 4.08 5.28
CA GLN A 502 -40.07 3.92 5.81
C GLN A 502 -40.95 3.07 4.88
N LEU A 503 -40.78 3.17 3.56
CA LEU A 503 -41.44 2.32 2.57
C LEU A 503 -41.09 0.84 2.80
N ILE A 504 -39.81 0.52 2.99
CA ILE A 504 -39.36 -0.85 3.27
C ILE A 504 -39.97 -1.35 4.58
N LYS A 505 -39.98 -0.54 5.65
CA LYS A 505 -40.61 -0.92 6.94
C LYS A 505 -42.11 -1.20 6.81
N ASN A 506 -42.82 -0.37 6.05
CA ASN A 506 -44.25 -0.57 5.79
C ASN A 506 -44.51 -1.86 5.02
N LEU A 507 -43.67 -2.18 4.03
CA LEU A 507 -43.74 -3.43 3.28
C LEU A 507 -43.51 -4.64 4.19
N LEU A 508 -42.53 -4.60 5.09
CA LEU A 508 -42.28 -5.71 6.03
C LEU A 508 -43.46 -5.98 6.97
N THR A 509 -44.29 -4.97 7.23
CA THR A 509 -45.53 -5.14 8.01
C THR A 509 -46.61 -5.86 7.21
N GLN A 510 -46.63 -5.68 5.87
CA GLN A 510 -47.62 -6.28 4.96
C GLN A 510 -47.18 -7.66 4.46
N ASP A 511 -45.89 -7.81 4.18
CA ASP A 511 -45.24 -9.04 3.75
C ASP A 511 -43.88 -9.23 4.47
N PRO A 512 -43.88 -9.95 5.60
CA PRO A 512 -42.66 -10.28 6.34
C PRO A 512 -41.66 -11.14 5.55
N GLY A 513 -42.08 -11.73 4.41
CA GLY A 513 -41.22 -12.49 3.52
C GLY A 513 -40.48 -11.64 2.49
N SER A 514 -40.64 -10.31 2.52
CA SER A 514 -39.94 -9.39 1.62
C SER A 514 -38.43 -9.55 1.68
N ARG A 515 -37.78 -9.36 0.52
CA ARG A 515 -36.34 -9.56 0.35
C ARG A 515 -35.70 -8.36 -0.32
N ALA A 516 -34.41 -8.13 -0.06
CA ALA A 516 -33.62 -7.06 -0.67
C ALA A 516 -32.29 -7.54 -1.22
N ARG A 517 -31.80 -6.85 -2.25
CA ARG A 517 -30.41 -6.93 -2.72
C ARG A 517 -29.93 -5.58 -3.20
N ILE A 518 -28.61 -5.39 -3.24
CA ILE A 518 -27.98 -4.25 -3.90
C ILE A 518 -27.70 -4.63 -5.35
N THR A 519 -27.98 -3.74 -6.29
CA THR A 519 -27.74 -3.91 -7.71
C THR A 519 -27.06 -2.67 -8.29
N GLN A 520 -26.18 -2.86 -9.25
CA GLN A 520 -25.55 -1.78 -10.00
C GLN A 520 -25.72 -2.01 -11.50
N THR A 521 -26.20 -1.00 -12.21
CA THR A 521 -26.16 -1.00 -13.68
C THR A 521 -24.82 -0.47 -14.15
N LYS A 522 -24.19 -1.12 -15.14
CA LYS A 522 -22.87 -0.71 -15.64
C LYS A 522 -22.76 -0.92 -17.14
N LEU A 523 -21.97 -0.07 -17.77
CA LEU A 523 -21.49 -0.27 -19.13
C LEU A 523 -20.26 -1.17 -19.06
N VAL A 524 -20.31 -2.33 -19.73
CA VAL A 524 -19.19 -3.26 -19.84
C VAL A 524 -18.60 -3.16 -21.23
N THR A 525 -17.30 -2.84 -21.31
CA THR A 525 -16.53 -2.80 -22.55
C THR A 525 -15.53 -3.95 -22.55
N PRO A 526 -15.84 -5.09 -23.21
CA PRO A 526 -14.92 -6.19 -23.35
C PRO A 526 -13.81 -5.84 -24.35
N ILE A 527 -12.56 -6.10 -23.99
CA ILE A 527 -11.37 -5.90 -24.82
C ILE A 527 -10.65 -7.24 -24.93
N GLN A 528 -10.61 -7.79 -26.14
CA GLN A 528 -9.90 -9.03 -26.42
C GLN A 528 -8.40 -8.73 -26.56
N VAL A 529 -7.59 -9.43 -25.78
CA VAL A 529 -6.12 -9.39 -25.86
C VAL A 529 -5.62 -10.72 -26.41
N ALA A 530 -4.74 -10.65 -27.41
CA ALA A 530 -4.12 -11.82 -28.04
C ALA A 530 -2.62 -11.92 -27.75
N ASP A 531 -1.96 -10.80 -27.48
CA ASP A 531 -0.54 -10.76 -27.10
C ASP A 531 -0.36 -11.47 -25.75
N SER A 532 0.58 -12.43 -25.72
CA SER A 532 0.94 -13.16 -24.50
C SER A 532 2.10 -12.49 -23.79
N LEU A 533 1.81 -11.95 -22.61
CA LEU A 533 2.70 -11.22 -21.74
C LEU A 533 2.54 -11.75 -20.32
N LEU A 534 3.67 -11.87 -19.61
CA LEU A 534 3.68 -11.90 -18.16
C LEU A 534 3.60 -10.47 -17.65
N LEU A 535 2.48 -10.13 -17.01
CA LEU A 535 2.13 -8.74 -16.73
C LEU A 535 2.96 -8.08 -15.64
N GLU A 536 3.17 -6.79 -15.83
CA GLU A 536 3.61 -5.82 -14.83
C GLU A 536 2.47 -4.83 -14.63
N HIS A 537 2.60 -3.60 -15.16
CA HIS A 537 1.59 -2.56 -15.00
C HIS A 537 0.47 -2.71 -16.02
N VAL A 538 -0.77 -2.48 -15.58
CA VAL A 538 -1.94 -2.40 -16.46
C VAL A 538 -2.56 -1.02 -16.34
N GLY A 539 -2.71 -0.33 -17.47
CA GLY A 539 -3.34 0.98 -17.59
C GLY A 539 -4.69 0.91 -18.28
N VAL A 540 -5.66 1.70 -17.84
CA VAL A 540 -6.92 1.94 -18.54
C VAL A 540 -7.03 3.42 -18.84
N ARG A 541 -6.90 3.76 -20.12
CA ARG A 541 -7.14 5.11 -20.61
C ARG A 541 -8.60 5.26 -21.01
N LEU A 542 -9.31 6.17 -20.38
CA LEU A 542 -10.71 6.47 -20.68
C LEU A 542 -10.87 7.88 -21.20
N LYS A 543 -11.74 7.98 -22.20
CA LYS A 543 -12.27 9.23 -22.73
C LYS A 543 -13.78 9.24 -22.57
N THR A 544 -14.27 10.16 -21.75
CA THR A 544 -15.70 10.36 -21.48
C THR A 544 -16.08 11.83 -21.73
N ASP A 545 -17.37 12.06 -21.96
CA ASP A 545 -17.97 13.40 -21.99
C ASP A 545 -18.84 13.69 -20.75
N HIS A 546 -18.72 12.86 -19.71
CA HIS A 546 -19.48 13.02 -18.47
C HIS A 546 -19.15 14.36 -17.79
N PRO A 547 -20.16 15.18 -17.40
CA PRO A 547 -19.90 16.50 -16.87
C PRO A 547 -19.36 16.49 -15.43
N LEU A 548 -19.56 15.41 -14.68
CA LEU A 548 -19.04 15.21 -13.30
C LEU A 548 -18.29 13.88 -13.18
N ARG A 549 -16.97 13.91 -13.14
CA ARG A 549 -16.12 12.72 -13.04
C ARG A 549 -16.34 11.96 -11.74
N GLY A 550 -16.57 12.66 -10.63
CA GLY A 550 -16.76 12.05 -9.31
C GLY A 550 -17.99 11.14 -9.20
N ASP A 551 -18.93 11.25 -10.14
CA ASP A 551 -20.09 10.36 -10.24
C ASP A 551 -19.70 8.97 -10.80
N LEU A 552 -18.60 8.88 -11.55
CA LEU A 552 -18.19 7.66 -12.21
C LEU A 552 -17.41 6.73 -11.28
N ARG A 553 -17.81 5.46 -11.27
CA ARG A 553 -17.01 4.34 -10.78
C ARG A 553 -16.45 3.58 -11.98
N ILE A 554 -15.14 3.31 -11.93
CA ILE A 554 -14.40 2.66 -13.01
C ILE A 554 -13.68 1.45 -12.43
N THR A 555 -13.94 0.27 -13.00
CA THR A 555 -13.25 -0.97 -12.61
C THR A 555 -12.73 -1.73 -13.81
N LEU A 556 -11.71 -2.55 -13.59
CA LEU A 556 -11.11 -3.44 -14.58
C LEU A 556 -11.16 -4.87 -14.04
N THR A 557 -11.56 -5.83 -14.85
CA THR A 557 -11.46 -7.26 -14.52
C THR A 557 -10.58 -7.98 -15.56
N SER A 558 -9.57 -8.72 -15.08
CA SER A 558 -8.67 -9.51 -15.92
C SER A 558 -9.29 -10.85 -16.35
N PRO A 559 -8.74 -11.52 -17.37
CA PRO A 559 -9.16 -12.86 -17.77
C PRO A 559 -9.07 -13.90 -16.64
N MET A 560 -8.13 -13.71 -15.71
CA MET A 560 -7.92 -14.58 -14.55
C MET A 560 -8.85 -14.24 -13.37
N GLY A 561 -9.71 -13.22 -13.50
CA GLY A 561 -10.75 -12.88 -12.53
C GLY A 561 -10.35 -11.79 -11.51
N THR A 562 -9.13 -11.28 -11.56
CA THR A 562 -8.71 -10.18 -10.67
C THR A 562 -9.43 -8.90 -11.04
N ARG A 563 -9.95 -8.20 -10.03
CA ARG A 563 -10.65 -6.93 -10.18
C ARG A 563 -9.84 -5.79 -9.58
N SER A 564 -9.64 -4.71 -10.34
CA SER A 564 -9.12 -3.44 -9.84
C SER A 564 -10.18 -2.35 -9.86
N VAL A 565 -10.24 -1.59 -8.78
CA VAL A 565 -11.03 -0.38 -8.63
C VAL A 565 -10.15 0.81 -8.96
N LEU A 566 -10.34 1.34 -10.17
CA LEU A 566 -9.50 2.39 -10.74
C LEU A 566 -9.97 3.78 -10.31
N GLN A 567 -11.29 3.97 -10.24
CA GLN A 567 -11.93 5.16 -9.69
C GLN A 567 -13.15 4.77 -8.85
N ARG A 568 -13.34 5.49 -7.74
CA ARG A 568 -14.49 5.37 -6.84
C ARG A 568 -15.38 6.61 -6.99
N TYR A 569 -16.65 6.49 -6.60
CA TYR A 569 -17.49 7.66 -6.39
C TYR A 569 -16.86 8.60 -5.36
N ASN A 570 -16.76 9.88 -5.67
CA ASN A 570 -16.16 10.90 -4.82
C ASN A 570 -16.77 12.28 -5.07
N ALA A 571 -16.25 13.32 -4.41
CA ALA A 571 -16.79 14.68 -4.46
C ALA A 571 -16.26 15.53 -5.62
N ASP A 572 -15.60 14.94 -6.61
CA ASP A 572 -15.00 15.65 -7.73
C ASP A 572 -16.05 16.15 -8.74
N LEU A 573 -16.05 17.47 -8.95
CA LEU A 573 -17.03 18.15 -9.81
C LEU A 573 -16.49 18.48 -11.21
N SER A 574 -15.30 18.00 -11.55
CA SER A 574 -14.68 18.25 -12.85
C SER A 574 -15.32 17.40 -13.95
N PRO A 575 -15.38 17.86 -15.21
CA PRO A 575 -15.79 17.01 -16.33
C PRO A 575 -14.75 15.92 -16.61
N GLY A 576 -15.18 14.82 -17.21
CA GLY A 576 -14.31 13.77 -17.72
C GLY A 576 -14.39 12.43 -16.96
N PRO A 577 -13.34 11.60 -17.02
CA PRO A 577 -12.03 11.89 -17.60
C PRO A 577 -12.10 12.13 -19.12
N VAL A 578 -11.70 13.32 -19.57
CA VAL A 578 -11.69 13.66 -21.00
C VAL A 578 -10.58 12.91 -21.73
N ASP A 579 -9.49 12.62 -21.02
CA ASP A 579 -8.37 11.80 -21.48
C ASP A 579 -7.44 11.47 -20.29
N TRP A 580 -7.69 10.37 -19.59
CA TRP A 580 -6.86 9.98 -18.44
C TRP A 580 -6.59 8.49 -18.41
N THR A 581 -5.39 8.13 -17.94
CA THR A 581 -4.98 6.73 -17.75
C THR A 581 -4.86 6.41 -16.28
N TYR A 582 -5.74 5.53 -15.79
CA TYR A 582 -5.62 4.92 -14.47
C TYR A 582 -4.66 3.72 -14.55
N PHE A 583 -3.85 3.48 -13.54
CA PHE A 583 -2.96 2.32 -13.50
C PHE A 583 -3.31 1.35 -12.37
N SER A 584 -2.95 0.09 -12.56
CA SER A 584 -3.06 -0.97 -11.56
C SER A 584 -1.80 -1.82 -11.53
N THR A 585 -1.35 -2.12 -10.31
CA THR A 585 -0.31 -3.11 -9.98
C THR A 585 -0.92 -4.47 -9.59
N HIS A 586 -2.24 -4.57 -9.45
CA HIS A 586 -2.90 -5.79 -8.92
C HIS A 586 -2.78 -6.98 -9.88
N HIS A 587 -2.57 -6.72 -11.17
CA HIS A 587 -2.45 -7.73 -12.22
C HIS A 587 -1.00 -8.18 -12.47
N PHE A 588 -0.05 -7.73 -11.65
CA PHE A 588 1.33 -8.19 -11.74
C PHE A 588 1.38 -9.73 -11.74
N HIS A 589 2.17 -10.27 -12.66
CA HIS A 589 2.45 -11.69 -12.83
C HIS A 589 1.28 -12.52 -13.40
N GLU A 590 0.15 -11.91 -13.73
CA GLU A 590 -0.92 -12.59 -14.47
C GLU A 590 -0.56 -12.75 -15.95
N ALA A 591 -1.16 -13.76 -16.59
CA ALA A 591 -1.20 -13.86 -18.04
C ALA A 591 -2.10 -12.77 -18.63
N SER A 592 -1.67 -12.17 -19.74
CA SER A 592 -2.45 -11.12 -20.42
C SER A 592 -3.56 -11.62 -21.33
N VAL A 593 -3.47 -12.86 -21.84
CA VAL A 593 -4.33 -13.37 -22.92
C VAL A 593 -5.76 -13.59 -22.43
N GLY A 594 -6.73 -13.02 -23.14
CA GLY A 594 -8.15 -13.26 -22.87
C GLY A 594 -9.00 -12.00 -22.97
N ILE A 595 -10.18 -12.06 -22.37
CA ILE A 595 -11.12 -10.95 -22.36
C ILE A 595 -10.92 -10.14 -21.08
N TRP A 596 -10.56 -8.88 -21.25
CA TRP A 596 -10.53 -7.88 -20.19
C TRP A 596 -11.83 -7.09 -20.21
N ASN A 597 -12.42 -6.85 -19.04
CA ASN A 597 -13.66 -6.06 -18.93
C ASN A 597 -13.37 -4.72 -18.27
N VAL A 598 -13.46 -3.65 -19.05
CA VAL A 598 -13.50 -2.28 -18.51
C VAL A 598 -14.95 -1.95 -18.20
N GLU A 599 -15.26 -1.66 -16.94
CA GLU A 599 -16.62 -1.41 -16.49
C GLU A 599 -16.76 0.01 -15.94
N VAL A 600 -17.76 0.73 -16.43
CA VAL A 600 -18.06 2.11 -15.99
C VAL A 600 -19.52 2.19 -15.54
N SER A 601 -19.75 2.76 -14.36
CA SER A 601 -21.08 3.02 -13.83
C SER A 601 -21.16 4.44 -13.29
N ASP A 602 -22.26 5.13 -13.54
CA ASP A 602 -22.56 6.45 -13.02
C ASP A 602 -23.43 6.30 -11.77
N GLN A 603 -22.91 6.72 -10.61
CA GLN A 603 -23.58 6.62 -9.31
C GLN A 603 -24.19 7.96 -8.86
N GLY A 604 -24.01 9.01 -9.65
CA GLY A 604 -24.61 10.32 -9.46
C GLY A 604 -26.08 10.34 -9.86
N VAL A 605 -26.73 11.50 -9.79
CA VAL A 605 -28.09 11.66 -10.34
C VAL A 605 -28.16 12.86 -11.25
N GLY A 606 -28.79 12.68 -12.41
CA GLY A 606 -29.21 13.75 -13.31
C GLY A 606 -28.14 14.27 -14.26
N ASN A 607 -26.86 14.06 -13.94
CA ASN A 607 -25.76 14.27 -14.86
C ASN A 607 -25.57 13.00 -15.66
N VAL A 608 -25.46 13.13 -16.99
CA VAL A 608 -25.29 11.98 -17.88
C VAL A 608 -24.19 12.24 -18.86
N GLY A 609 -23.52 11.17 -19.25
CA GLY A 609 -22.47 11.16 -20.25
C GLY A 609 -22.26 9.77 -20.83
N SER A 610 -21.25 9.65 -21.66
CA SER A 610 -20.90 8.49 -22.45
C SER A 610 -19.42 8.15 -22.30
N VAL A 611 -19.12 6.87 -22.42
CA VAL A 611 -17.76 6.43 -22.72
C VAL A 611 -17.59 6.52 -24.23
N LEU A 612 -16.63 7.33 -24.68
CA LEU A 612 -16.33 7.53 -26.10
C LEU A 612 -15.28 6.53 -26.57
N GLU A 613 -14.25 6.31 -25.75
CA GLU A 613 -13.14 5.40 -26.03
C GLU A 613 -12.62 4.79 -24.73
N ALA A 614 -12.25 3.50 -24.81
CA ALA A 614 -11.50 2.81 -23.77
C ALA A 614 -10.25 2.18 -24.40
N SER A 615 -9.09 2.46 -23.83
CA SER A 615 -7.83 1.79 -24.20
C SER A 615 -7.25 1.04 -23.02
N LEU A 616 -6.90 -0.22 -23.23
CA LEU A 616 -6.16 -1.06 -22.30
C LEU A 616 -4.68 -1.04 -22.67
N LEU A 617 -3.84 -0.55 -21.76
CA LEU A 617 -2.39 -0.48 -21.90
C LEU A 617 -1.78 -1.57 -21.03
N LEU A 618 -1.14 -2.57 -21.62
CA LEU A 618 -0.51 -3.67 -20.92
C LEU A 618 0.99 -3.53 -21.01
N ARG A 619 1.67 -3.49 -19.86
CA ARG A 619 3.13 -3.61 -19.79
C ARG A 619 3.48 -4.98 -19.28
N GLY A 620 4.40 -5.67 -19.94
CA GLY A 620 4.84 -6.99 -19.49
C GLY A 620 5.98 -7.54 -20.32
N VAL A 621 6.49 -8.70 -19.91
CA VAL A 621 7.50 -9.46 -20.66
C VAL A 621 6.78 -10.42 -21.60
N PRO A 622 7.06 -10.41 -22.92
CA PRO A 622 6.52 -11.43 -23.82
C PRO A 622 6.93 -12.84 -23.42
N ILE A 623 5.96 -13.75 -23.33
CA ILE A 623 6.18 -15.18 -23.04
C ILE A 623 5.40 -16.05 -24.03
N ALA A 624 5.88 -17.27 -24.25
CA ALA A 624 5.02 -18.34 -24.75
C ALA A 624 4.29 -18.92 -23.54
N ASP A 625 2.97 -19.00 -23.61
CA ASP A 625 2.09 -19.45 -22.52
C ASP A 625 0.85 -20.05 -23.19
N SER A 626 0.91 -21.36 -23.45
CA SER A 626 -0.06 -22.06 -24.29
C SER A 626 -1.35 -22.40 -23.53
N ASP A 627 -1.28 -22.61 -22.22
CA ASP A 627 -2.39 -22.95 -21.34
C ASP A 627 -2.93 -21.74 -20.53
N LYS A 628 -2.25 -20.59 -20.59
CA LYS A 628 -2.70 -19.26 -20.17
C LYS A 628 -2.79 -19.11 -18.66
N ASP A 629 -1.87 -19.72 -17.94
CA ASP A 629 -1.84 -19.71 -16.49
C ASP A 629 -0.81 -18.72 -15.89
N GLY A 630 0.00 -18.09 -16.75
CA GLY A 630 1.03 -17.12 -16.38
C GLY A 630 2.43 -17.74 -16.17
N LEU A 631 2.57 -19.05 -16.35
CA LEU A 631 3.86 -19.71 -16.49
C LEU A 631 4.29 -19.72 -17.95
N ALA A 632 5.60 -19.62 -18.17
CA ALA A 632 6.17 -19.62 -19.51
C ALA A 632 6.44 -21.05 -19.95
N ASP A 633 5.97 -21.43 -21.15
CA ASP A 633 6.11 -22.78 -21.71
C ASP A 633 7.56 -23.29 -21.63
N GLU A 634 8.54 -22.41 -21.89
CA GLU A 634 9.97 -22.74 -21.81
C GLU A 634 10.41 -23.02 -20.38
N TRP A 635 9.97 -22.22 -19.40
CA TRP A 635 10.32 -22.42 -18.00
C TRP A 635 9.69 -23.72 -17.47
N GLU A 636 8.43 -23.97 -17.80
CA GLU A 636 7.73 -25.19 -17.39
C GLU A 636 8.32 -26.44 -18.02
N THR A 637 8.60 -26.43 -19.33
CA THR A 637 9.19 -27.61 -19.99
C THR A 637 10.60 -27.91 -19.48
N ASN A 638 11.39 -26.89 -19.15
CA ASN A 638 12.72 -27.06 -18.55
C ASN A 638 12.66 -27.65 -17.14
N ASN A 639 11.64 -27.29 -16.34
CA ASN A 639 11.53 -27.74 -14.96
C ASN A 639 10.69 -29.01 -14.80
N PHE A 640 9.62 -29.20 -15.57
CA PHE A 640 8.59 -30.23 -15.39
C PHE A 640 8.39 -31.17 -16.57
N LEU A 641 8.98 -30.90 -17.74
CA LEU A 641 8.79 -31.66 -18.99
C LEU A 641 7.36 -31.62 -19.57
N GLY A 642 6.56 -30.62 -19.17
CA GLY A 642 5.17 -30.42 -19.62
C GLY A 642 4.57 -29.11 -19.07
N LEU A 643 3.31 -28.84 -19.40
CA LEU A 643 2.55 -27.63 -19.07
C LEU A 643 1.36 -27.94 -18.14
N SER A 644 1.57 -28.76 -17.12
CA SER A 644 0.49 -29.23 -16.24
C SER A 644 0.59 -28.70 -14.82
N GLU A 645 1.70 -28.06 -14.48
CA GLU A 645 1.96 -27.55 -13.15
C GLU A 645 1.46 -26.12 -13.07
N GLY A 646 0.54 -25.82 -12.14
CA GLY A 646 -0.01 -24.48 -12.04
C GLY A 646 0.90 -23.48 -11.30
N PRO A 647 0.61 -22.17 -11.37
CA PRO A 647 1.42 -21.11 -10.76
C PRO A 647 1.49 -21.18 -9.23
N ALA A 648 0.53 -21.84 -8.57
CA ALA A 648 0.46 -21.99 -7.13
C ALA A 648 1.17 -23.25 -6.58
N GLY A 649 1.74 -24.09 -7.46
CA GLY A 649 2.50 -25.26 -7.04
C GLY A 649 3.76 -24.87 -6.24
N ASP A 650 4.16 -25.71 -5.29
CA ASP A 650 5.39 -25.60 -4.49
C ASP A 650 5.98 -27.02 -4.35
N PRO A 651 6.68 -27.53 -5.39
CA PRO A 651 7.06 -28.93 -5.46
C PRO A 651 8.15 -29.36 -4.47
N ASP A 652 9.00 -28.43 -4.02
CA ASP A 652 10.04 -28.71 -3.01
C ASP A 652 9.64 -28.34 -1.57
N GLY A 653 8.52 -27.64 -1.41
CA GLY A 653 7.89 -27.34 -0.14
C GLY A 653 8.63 -26.28 0.66
N ASP A 654 9.36 -25.38 0.00
CA ASP A 654 10.12 -24.29 0.63
C ASP A 654 9.30 -22.99 0.83
N GLY A 655 8.05 -22.98 0.34
CA GLY A 655 7.09 -21.90 0.46
C GLY A 655 7.08 -20.92 -0.71
N TYR A 656 8.02 -21.02 -1.66
CA TYR A 656 7.95 -20.28 -2.91
C TYR A 656 7.07 -21.04 -3.90
N SER A 657 6.11 -20.33 -4.50
CA SER A 657 5.27 -20.90 -5.54
C SER A 657 5.99 -20.89 -6.89
N ASN A 658 5.61 -21.76 -7.81
CA ASN A 658 6.08 -21.79 -9.20
C ASN A 658 6.09 -20.39 -9.84
N SER A 659 5.05 -19.58 -9.59
CA SER A 659 5.01 -18.18 -10.05
C SER A 659 6.11 -17.30 -9.46
N ARG A 660 6.41 -17.43 -8.16
CA ARG A 660 7.52 -16.71 -7.50
C ARG A 660 8.87 -17.16 -8.02
N GLU A 661 9.02 -18.44 -8.25
CA GLU A 661 10.28 -19.04 -8.70
C GLU A 661 10.61 -18.71 -10.15
N GLN A 662 9.61 -18.75 -11.04
CA GLN A 662 9.75 -18.24 -12.40
C GLN A 662 10.20 -16.78 -12.41
N LEU A 663 9.69 -15.96 -11.49
CA LEU A 663 10.07 -14.55 -11.40
C LEU A 663 11.50 -14.35 -10.92
N ALA A 664 11.90 -15.13 -9.90
CA ALA A 664 13.23 -15.13 -9.32
C ALA A 664 14.27 -15.90 -10.17
N ALA A 665 13.84 -16.57 -11.24
CA ALA A 665 14.65 -17.46 -12.08
C ALA A 665 15.30 -18.60 -11.27
N THR A 666 14.53 -19.20 -10.37
CA THR A 666 14.94 -20.30 -9.50
C THR A 666 14.38 -21.65 -9.97
N ASN A 667 14.74 -22.75 -9.28
CA ASN A 667 14.39 -24.11 -9.64
C ASN A 667 13.32 -24.68 -8.68
N PRO A 668 12.10 -24.94 -9.17
CA PRO A 668 10.96 -25.32 -8.34
C PRO A 668 11.00 -26.72 -7.75
N LYS A 669 12.15 -27.39 -7.83
CA LYS A 669 12.38 -28.72 -7.29
C LYS A 669 13.53 -28.71 -6.28
N ILE A 670 14.13 -27.56 -6.00
CA ILE A 670 15.32 -27.44 -5.16
C ILE A 670 15.28 -26.15 -4.34
N ALA A 671 14.96 -26.26 -3.05
CA ALA A 671 14.99 -25.12 -2.14
C ALA A 671 16.29 -24.30 -2.24
N GLU A 672 16.19 -23.07 -2.77
CA GLU A 672 17.35 -22.24 -3.10
C GLU A 672 18.03 -21.67 -1.87
N VAL A 673 17.23 -21.42 -0.83
CA VAL A 673 17.72 -20.89 0.42
C VAL A 673 18.13 -22.06 1.31
N PRO A 674 19.44 -22.30 1.51
CA PRO A 674 19.87 -23.41 2.34
C PRO A 674 19.31 -23.23 3.75
N PHE A 675 18.77 -24.31 4.33
CA PHE A 675 18.22 -24.28 5.68
C PHE A 675 19.34 -23.99 6.70
N ARG A 676 19.55 -22.71 6.99
CA ARG A 676 20.59 -22.19 7.87
C ARG A 676 20.00 -21.23 8.88
N MET A 677 20.22 -21.54 10.16
CA MET A 677 19.90 -20.64 11.24
C MET A 677 20.98 -19.57 11.40
N GLU A 678 20.55 -18.32 11.50
CA GLU A 678 21.39 -17.15 11.73
C GLU A 678 21.14 -16.56 13.13
N PRO A 679 22.14 -16.60 14.03
CA PRO A 679 22.06 -15.92 15.30
C PRO A 679 22.53 -14.46 15.16
N ALA A 680 21.75 -13.53 15.68
CA ALA A 680 22.10 -12.12 15.79
C ALA A 680 21.82 -11.59 17.20
N LEU A 681 22.76 -10.86 17.79
CA LEU A 681 22.52 -10.19 19.07
C LEU A 681 21.46 -9.10 18.85
N TRP A 682 20.30 -9.24 19.48
CA TRP A 682 19.23 -8.25 19.31
C TRP A 682 19.42 -7.05 20.25
N ASN A 683 19.65 -7.37 21.53
CA ASN A 683 19.99 -6.44 22.59
C ASN A 683 20.89 -7.14 23.64
N PRO A 684 21.37 -6.47 24.70
CA PRO A 684 22.24 -7.10 25.72
C PRO A 684 21.63 -8.30 26.47
N ARG A 685 20.33 -8.59 26.32
CA ARG A 685 19.62 -9.71 26.93
C ARG A 685 19.23 -10.79 25.93
N LEU A 686 18.82 -10.44 24.72
CA LEU A 686 18.20 -11.33 23.75
C LEU A 686 19.06 -11.56 22.51
N VAL A 687 19.05 -12.80 22.05
CA VAL A 687 19.52 -13.21 20.72
C VAL A 687 18.30 -13.47 19.85
N ARG A 688 18.34 -12.93 18.62
CA ARG A 688 17.42 -13.22 17.52
C ARG A 688 17.99 -14.42 16.76
N LEU A 689 17.24 -15.49 16.65
CA LEU A 689 17.51 -16.61 15.76
C LEU A 689 16.54 -16.50 14.57
N SER A 690 17.05 -16.56 13.35
CA SER A 690 16.22 -16.58 12.14
C SER A 690 16.65 -17.68 11.18
N TRP A 691 15.71 -18.21 10.41
CA TRP A 691 15.97 -19.22 9.40
C TRP A 691 14.90 -19.16 8.28
N PRO A 692 15.18 -19.74 7.10
CA PRO A 692 14.18 -19.87 6.04
C PRO A 692 12.94 -20.60 6.54
N GLY A 693 11.79 -19.96 6.38
CA GLY A 693 10.53 -20.35 7.01
C GLY A 693 9.43 -20.61 6.00
N VAL A 694 8.69 -21.70 6.22
CA VAL A 694 7.46 -22.03 5.49
C VAL A 694 6.28 -21.66 6.39
N ALA A 695 5.32 -20.92 5.85
CA ALA A 695 4.15 -20.51 6.60
C ALA A 695 3.38 -21.74 7.14
N GLY A 696 3.16 -21.79 8.45
CA GLY A 696 2.41 -22.86 9.12
C GLY A 696 3.19 -24.16 9.37
N ALA A 697 4.43 -24.31 8.89
CA ALA A 697 5.26 -25.46 9.22
C ALA A 697 5.79 -25.38 10.67
N ASP A 698 5.93 -26.51 11.36
CA ASP A 698 6.46 -26.54 12.71
C ASP A 698 8.00 -26.68 12.72
N TYR A 699 8.66 -25.85 13.53
CA TYR A 699 10.11 -25.88 13.73
C TYR A 699 10.44 -26.18 15.18
N GLU A 700 11.16 -27.26 15.42
CA GLU A 700 11.67 -27.57 16.75
C GLU A 700 13.01 -26.85 16.97
N VAL A 701 13.08 -26.07 18.05
CA VAL A 701 14.28 -25.36 18.46
C VAL A 701 14.89 -26.09 19.66
N LEU A 702 16.17 -26.41 19.55
CA LEU A 702 16.97 -27.08 20.58
C LEU A 702 18.07 -26.15 21.08
N LYS A 703 18.37 -26.20 22.38
CA LYS A 703 19.42 -25.43 23.07
C LYS A 703 20.23 -26.32 23.99
N GLY A 704 21.53 -26.05 24.13
CA GLY A 704 22.42 -26.76 25.08
C GLY A 704 23.74 -26.02 25.31
N THR A 705 24.57 -26.54 26.22
CA THR A 705 25.91 -26.00 26.54
C THR A 705 27.04 -26.73 25.81
N GLU A 706 26.73 -27.80 25.09
CA GLU A 706 27.63 -28.58 24.25
C GLU A 706 26.92 -28.97 22.95
N VAL A 707 27.64 -29.08 21.83
CA VAL A 707 27.09 -29.41 20.51
C VAL A 707 26.30 -30.72 20.52
N THR A 708 26.76 -31.72 21.27
CA THR A 708 26.14 -33.05 21.37
C THR A 708 25.04 -33.15 22.42
N GLY A 709 24.81 -32.10 23.20
CA GLY A 709 23.92 -32.09 24.37
C GLY A 709 22.74 -31.13 24.26
N VAL A 710 22.30 -30.77 23.05
CA VAL A 710 21.15 -29.89 22.84
C VAL A 710 19.83 -30.63 23.12
N GLN A 711 18.89 -29.94 23.77
CA GLN A 711 17.54 -30.45 24.06
C GLN A 711 16.49 -29.49 23.53
N THR A 712 15.34 -30.01 23.16
CA THR A 712 14.18 -29.22 22.72
C THR A 712 13.79 -28.21 23.80
N VAL A 713 13.71 -26.94 23.41
CA VAL A 713 13.26 -25.86 24.28
C VAL A 713 11.89 -25.33 23.89
N THR A 714 11.56 -25.33 22.59
CA THR A 714 10.27 -24.85 22.10
C THR A 714 10.01 -25.33 20.67
N ASN A 715 8.74 -25.24 20.26
CA ASN A 715 8.33 -25.36 18.87
C ASN A 715 7.84 -23.99 18.39
N VAL A 716 8.22 -23.62 17.18
CA VAL A 716 7.89 -22.33 16.56
C VAL A 716 7.12 -22.60 15.27
N VAL A 717 5.91 -22.03 15.17
CA VAL A 717 5.14 -22.06 13.93
C VAL A 717 5.82 -21.14 12.92
N GLY A 718 6.05 -21.66 11.74
CA GLY A 718 6.79 -21.03 10.67
C GLY A 718 6.07 -19.85 10.04
N THR A 719 6.85 -18.88 9.59
CA THR A 719 6.39 -17.74 8.80
C THR A 719 7.19 -17.64 7.52
N PHE A 720 6.52 -17.33 6.40
CA PHE A 720 7.18 -17.10 5.12
C PHE A 720 7.62 -15.64 4.97
N PRO A 721 8.81 -15.35 4.42
CA PRO A 721 9.86 -16.31 4.00
C PRO A 721 10.84 -16.69 5.12
N GLU A 722 10.76 -16.04 6.27
CA GLU A 722 11.72 -16.17 7.37
C GLU A 722 10.95 -16.37 8.67
N THR A 723 11.32 -17.40 9.41
CA THR A 723 10.85 -17.63 10.77
C THR A 723 11.86 -17.04 11.74
N VAL A 724 11.36 -16.35 12.77
CA VAL A 724 12.20 -15.68 13.77
C VAL A 724 11.78 -16.12 15.17
N TRP A 725 12.77 -16.39 16.01
CA TRP A 725 12.56 -16.67 17.44
C TRP A 725 13.60 -15.96 18.31
N PHE A 726 13.18 -15.53 19.49
CA PHE A 726 14.04 -14.83 20.44
C PHE A 726 14.27 -15.65 21.69
N THR A 727 15.52 -15.64 22.17
CA THR A 727 15.91 -16.31 23.42
C THR A 727 16.85 -15.42 24.22
N THR A 728 16.83 -15.58 25.54
CA THR A 728 17.86 -14.99 26.39
C THR A 728 19.20 -15.66 26.15
N HIS A 729 20.27 -14.87 26.21
CA HIS A 729 21.64 -15.36 26.29
C HIS A 729 22.25 -14.93 27.62
N THR A 730 23.05 -15.81 28.22
CA THR A 730 23.85 -15.46 29.40
C THR A 730 25.30 -15.40 28.95
N ASN A 731 25.97 -14.25 29.08
CA ASN A 731 27.40 -14.06 28.72
C ASN A 731 28.37 -14.91 29.58
N LEU A 732 27.86 -15.96 30.24
CA LEU A 732 28.54 -16.76 31.24
C LEU A 732 28.94 -18.15 30.71
N GLN A 733 28.27 -18.68 29.67
CA GLN A 733 28.58 -19.98 29.07
C GLN A 733 28.36 -19.98 27.55
N ARG A 734 29.06 -20.88 26.83
CA ARG A 734 28.79 -21.11 25.40
C ARG A 734 27.41 -21.76 25.26
N GLU A 735 26.57 -21.17 24.42
CA GLU A 735 25.26 -21.71 24.09
C GLU A 735 25.28 -22.22 22.64
N PHE A 736 24.76 -23.42 22.43
CA PHE A 736 24.60 -24.05 21.13
C PHE A 736 23.12 -24.18 20.81
N PHE A 737 22.76 -23.87 19.57
CA PHE A 737 21.39 -23.91 19.06
C PHE A 737 21.31 -24.80 17.84
N GLN A 738 20.23 -25.56 17.73
CA GLN A 738 19.87 -26.32 16.55
C GLN A 738 18.40 -26.08 16.26
N VAL A 739 18.05 -25.92 14.98
CA VAL A 739 16.67 -25.88 14.53
C VAL A 739 16.48 -27.00 13.52
N ARG A 740 15.32 -27.65 13.56
CA ARG A 740 14.89 -28.58 12.51
C ARG A 740 13.40 -28.39 12.22
N ARG A 741 13.03 -28.46 10.95
CA ARG A 741 11.62 -28.61 10.56
C ARG A 741 11.13 -29.98 11.03
N VAL A 742 9.97 -30.03 11.67
CA VAL A 742 9.34 -31.30 12.05
C VAL A 742 8.20 -31.63 11.08
N PRO A 743 7.95 -32.92 10.79
CA PRO A 743 6.91 -33.35 9.85
C PRO A 743 5.49 -33.02 10.29
#